data_AF-A0AA46AE19-F1
#
_entry.id   AF-A0AA46AE19-F1
#
_cell.length_a   1.000
_cell.length_b   1.000
_cell.length_c   1.000
_cell.angle_alpha   90.00
_cell.angle_beta   90.00
_cell.angle_gamma   90.00
#
_symmetry.space_group_name_H-M   'P 1'
#
loop_
_entity.id
_entity.type
_entity.pdbx_description
1 polymer ?
#
loop_
_entity_poly.entity_id
_entity_poly.type
_entity_poly.pdbx_seq_one_letter_code
_entity_poly.pdbx_strand_id
1 'polypeptide(L)'
;MLRFRILILLLFITFGISIAGSMQNYCQLPTYMSTQVSPNVLIIVDKSGSMSWAAYYKTWSNSNKVSEIGSYNSNTTYEGYFVPNKVYEKVNGVWQETTKSENCNLTLNSNYYWYYRQYYNYYSISGTCSGNKLNFALMARIDLLRWAMTGGRPQGCSNFTDQNCDPDLACTGTTCTLELDNKKLVQVPKDRVKGVIQSLEEKKTKPRLGVMFFDTTPYSDKVYIGDYPNGENADKDHPYTYTKRAINYVSPSGDTGTGPAMWEAYDYFKQLNEHNITNGFDIQSGTYKDPIYVCDYQGQNCKPAPCAKNFVILLSDGQWNTGINGNTSCSIEDGYENNSTDPVVPAYWMHKKLGRTYGNYNIYVDSVYTVGLFLGGTGEKSLKNVAMYGSFDPSKDWPDNLSGYSQNTCGPVDDCCTGSNCGKGSACTDLPASSPDWDKDGNGIPDTFYSANNAQEMKDSLSSAFESILNKVSSSSTVGVLTGGKGDNGALVEQVVFYPEKYFGNNYKVKWISKLITLWDYKSSLASNIREDTNSNFKLDLTGDKAISYDLDNNGNLVIKKCSVYADGSTNTSDCQTYTGDIGKNNINYLIDVGEKLKDRSYSDRKIYSIDENGNFKLFTSSNASSFDTLLGTNTSEFPSCLKDTNGNIKYGDLIDYILGKQIYGCRNRKVDDNGNTWKLADIMNSSPQIVHYDNYDVVYVASNDGILHAFKLGKYESLNQTDQVAQLTGDNIGKELWGFIPKNALPYLRYLADPNYCHIYLNDLTPYIFNSISGKKILIGGFRLGGGCGYNCSGDQSSCSNPVNPPSDTCTSSSCVGLSSYYALDITDPENPKFLWEFTYKDLGFAYSGPGLIRTKENGVDKEYIIFASGMHNYSAQFANGANNETDRELKIYVLDSNTGQLERTIYTGIQKAFSGRIFSEGLDFDGDGYTDYIAFGYTQQSGSNTSFKGGIILLGGKKINNNLYPFKNASSVSDWSFNNYTSFKIDDKNTVDINPVTTKVEFMKCFDRWYIYFGTGRWFKKDDDWEVNRNTLFGVPFDIKSDNNGQYIDFITTTQNVTDESNVSNICTSSSSIGWYINLDPADSNTYSLKEKNLSDPVVTTQNLIIFTTTKPNGDLCGFGGNTRVWTLNCATGGLPSGCRGDLYQVSNVAGTLLLQLSGSNIQEINIANIADTGRVSNWYKGTPPEGASPFIQYGNRRGEIILWIEK
;
A
#
# COMPACT_ATOMS: atom_id res chain seq x y z
N MET A 1 59.88 -27.52 15.57
CA MET A 1 58.72 -27.65 16.49
C MET A 1 58.13 -26.26 16.85
N LEU A 2 57.93 -25.38 15.85
CA LEU A 2 57.34 -24.03 16.04
C LEU A 2 56.56 -23.51 14.81
N ARG A 3 56.19 -24.40 13.88
CA ARG A 3 55.47 -24.05 12.62
C ARG A 3 54.13 -24.78 12.45
N PHE A 4 53.63 -25.46 13.48
CA PHE A 4 52.39 -26.25 13.42
C PHE A 4 51.30 -25.78 14.40
N ARG A 5 51.45 -24.61 15.04
CA ARG A 5 50.47 -24.05 16.00
C ARG A 5 49.89 -22.68 15.63
N ILE A 6 50.29 -22.09 14.50
CA ILE A 6 49.74 -20.79 14.03
C ILE A 6 48.66 -20.98 12.94
N LEU A 7 48.53 -22.19 12.37
CA LEU A 7 47.52 -22.48 11.34
C LEU A 7 46.14 -22.95 11.89
N ILE A 8 45.99 -23.11 13.21
CA ILE A 8 44.74 -23.57 13.85
C ILE A 8 43.98 -22.39 14.51
N LEU A 9 44.57 -21.20 14.61
CA LEU A 9 43.92 -20.03 15.21
C LEU A 9 43.29 -19.04 14.20
N LEU A 10 43.37 -19.33 12.89
CA LEU A 10 42.86 -18.48 11.81
C LEU A 10 41.67 -19.12 11.04
N LEU A 11 41.09 -20.19 11.56
CA LEU A 11 40.00 -20.95 10.93
C LEU A 11 38.67 -20.94 11.72
N PHE A 12 38.56 -20.10 12.74
CA PHE A 12 37.29 -19.83 13.43
C PHE A 12 37.20 -18.34 13.73
N ILE A 13 36.61 -17.58 12.79
CA ILE A 13 35.79 -16.37 12.95
C ILE A 13 35.40 -15.97 11.51
N THR A 14 34.54 -16.78 10.89
CA THR A 14 33.58 -16.25 9.94
C THR A 14 32.27 -16.22 10.69
N PHE A 15 32.08 -15.15 11.49
CA PHE A 15 30.73 -14.78 11.88
C PHE A 15 30.02 -14.44 10.56
N GLY A 16 29.15 -15.34 10.11
CA GLY A 16 28.15 -14.98 9.11
C GLY A 16 27.39 -13.79 9.67
N ILE A 17 27.54 -12.64 9.01
CA ILE A 17 26.74 -11.46 9.31
C ILE A 17 25.33 -11.84 8.87
N SER A 18 24.47 -12.21 9.83
CA SER A 18 23.04 -12.16 9.61
C SER A 18 22.70 -10.70 9.37
N ILE A 19 22.24 -10.37 8.15
CA ILE A 19 21.71 -9.04 7.85
C ILE A 19 20.48 -8.87 8.75
N ALA A 20 20.57 -7.93 9.70
CA ALA A 20 19.46 -7.54 10.56
C ALA A 20 18.27 -7.11 9.69
N GLY A 21 17.07 -7.58 10.03
CA GLY A 21 15.89 -7.40 9.22
C GLY A 21 15.25 -6.05 9.44
N SER A 22 15.60 -5.04 8.63
CA SER A 22 14.90 -3.74 8.67
C SER A 22 13.41 -3.90 8.35
N MET A 23 12.57 -2.99 8.88
CA MET A 23 11.12 -2.88 8.60
C MET A 23 10.76 -3.09 7.12
N GLN A 24 11.65 -2.69 6.19
CA GLN A 24 11.47 -2.84 4.74
C GLN A 24 11.16 -4.27 4.28
N ASN A 25 11.64 -5.29 5.00
CA ASN A 25 11.40 -6.69 4.67
C ASN A 25 9.93 -7.12 4.84
N TYR A 26 9.16 -6.36 5.61
CA TYR A 26 7.75 -6.65 5.92
C TYR A 26 6.77 -5.75 5.16
N CYS A 27 7.28 -4.73 4.46
CA CYS A 27 6.49 -3.69 3.84
C CYS A 27 5.69 -4.18 2.63
N GLN A 28 4.38 -4.42 2.77
CA GLN A 28 3.53 -4.88 1.68
C GLN A 28 2.30 -3.99 1.50
N LEU A 29 1.99 -3.65 0.24
CA LEU A 29 0.73 -2.99 -0.12
C LEU A 29 -0.29 -4.06 -0.57
N PRO A 30 -1.59 -3.92 -0.24
CA PRO A 30 -2.63 -4.76 -0.81
C PRO A 30 -2.70 -4.67 -2.33
N THR A 31 -3.03 -5.80 -2.96
CA THR A 31 -3.03 -5.97 -4.43
C THR A 31 -4.13 -5.17 -5.14
N TYR A 32 -5.24 -4.91 -4.45
CA TYR A 32 -6.39 -4.17 -4.97
C TYR A 32 -6.26 -2.65 -4.91
N MET A 33 -5.27 -2.11 -4.18
CA MET A 33 -5.01 -0.67 -4.23
C MET A 33 -4.46 -0.30 -5.61
N SER A 34 -4.79 0.89 -6.10
CA SER A 34 -4.04 1.48 -7.22
C SER A 34 -2.57 1.43 -6.83
N THR A 35 -1.71 0.83 -7.68
CA THR A 35 -0.27 0.90 -7.45
C THR A 35 0.07 2.37 -7.31
N GLN A 36 0.74 2.74 -6.22
CA GLN A 36 1.31 4.07 -6.09
C GLN A 36 2.34 4.20 -7.22
N VAL A 37 1.92 4.77 -8.35
CA VAL A 37 2.82 4.99 -9.47
C VAL A 37 3.78 6.08 -9.02
N SER A 38 5.07 5.79 -9.12
CA SER A 38 6.11 6.75 -8.79
C SER A 38 5.85 8.08 -9.51
N PRO A 39 5.84 9.22 -8.79
CA PRO A 39 5.66 10.51 -9.43
C PRO A 39 6.81 10.80 -10.40
N ASN A 40 6.47 11.48 -11.49
CA ASN A 40 7.43 12.00 -12.44
C ASN A 40 7.92 13.36 -11.95
N VAL A 41 9.25 13.54 -11.80
CA VAL A 41 9.84 14.81 -11.37
C VAL A 41 10.92 15.22 -12.36
N LEU A 42 10.73 16.35 -13.02
CA LEU A 42 11.76 17.01 -13.81
C LEU A 42 12.44 18.10 -12.98
N ILE A 43 13.74 17.99 -12.79
CA ILE A 43 14.54 19.02 -12.12
C ILE A 43 15.16 19.92 -13.20
N ILE A 44 14.89 21.21 -13.14
CA ILE A 44 15.43 22.22 -14.05
C ILE A 44 16.44 23.05 -13.27
N VAL A 45 17.70 23.02 -13.68
CA VAL A 45 18.82 23.54 -12.90
C VAL A 45 19.53 24.66 -13.65
N ASP A 46 19.59 25.82 -13.01
CA ASP A 46 20.37 26.97 -13.46
C ASP A 46 21.87 26.65 -13.38
N LYS A 47 22.55 26.74 -14.53
CA LYS A 47 24.00 26.64 -14.65
C LYS A 47 24.62 27.93 -15.23
N SER A 48 23.96 29.07 -15.07
CA SER A 48 24.41 30.36 -15.57
C SER A 48 25.77 30.77 -14.99
N GLY A 49 26.39 31.82 -15.55
CA GLY A 49 27.66 32.34 -15.07
C GLY A 49 27.66 32.74 -13.58
N SER A 50 26.51 33.11 -13.01
CA SER A 50 26.39 33.46 -11.58
C SER A 50 26.72 32.28 -10.66
N MET A 51 26.50 31.04 -11.14
CA MET A 51 26.80 29.82 -10.41
C MET A 51 28.30 29.53 -10.26
N SER A 52 29.16 30.23 -11.02
CA SER A 52 30.63 30.21 -10.85
C SER A 52 31.13 31.13 -9.74
N TRP A 53 30.27 32.00 -9.19
CA TRP A 53 30.68 32.99 -8.20
C TRP A 53 30.97 32.36 -6.84
N ALA A 54 31.71 33.08 -6.00
CA ALA A 54 31.95 32.67 -4.62
C ALA A 54 30.63 32.50 -3.88
N ALA A 55 30.46 31.38 -3.19
CA ALA A 55 29.19 31.03 -2.54
C ALA A 55 28.82 31.99 -1.40
N TYR A 56 29.81 32.55 -0.70
CA TYR A 56 29.63 33.31 0.54
C TYR A 56 29.99 34.80 0.38
N TYR A 57 29.31 35.50 -0.53
CA TYR A 57 29.47 36.95 -0.78
C TYR A 57 28.33 37.76 -0.13
N LYS A 58 28.53 39.07 0.15
CA LYS A 58 27.57 39.87 0.96
C LYS A 58 26.81 40.98 0.22
N THR A 59 27.41 41.79 -0.66
CA THR A 59 26.67 42.91 -1.31
C THR A 59 27.31 43.41 -2.62
N TRP A 60 26.45 43.86 -3.55
CA TRP A 60 26.78 44.63 -4.75
C TRP A 60 26.86 46.13 -4.41
N SER A 61 27.88 46.85 -4.90
CA SER A 61 27.90 48.33 -4.85
C SER A 61 28.15 48.89 -6.25
N ASN A 62 27.41 49.94 -6.62
CA ASN A 62 27.43 50.59 -7.95
C ASN A 62 28.74 51.33 -8.29
N SER A 63 29.76 51.28 -7.44
CA SER A 63 31.10 51.79 -7.79
C SER A 63 31.95 50.64 -8.31
N ASN A 64 32.41 50.73 -9.56
CA ASN A 64 33.27 49.78 -10.31
C ASN A 64 34.63 49.43 -9.63
N LYS A 65 34.60 49.04 -8.36
CA LYS A 65 35.68 48.45 -7.58
C LYS A 65 35.07 47.30 -6.81
N VAL A 66 35.65 46.12 -6.91
CA VAL A 66 35.38 45.01 -5.98
C VAL A 66 35.99 45.39 -4.63
N SER A 67 35.37 46.32 -3.90
CA SER A 67 35.89 46.73 -2.59
C SER A 67 35.47 45.79 -1.47
N GLU A 68 34.49 44.89 -1.66
CA GLU A 68 34.06 43.97 -0.59
C GLU A 68 33.59 42.61 -1.15
N ILE A 69 34.54 41.77 -1.56
CA ILE A 69 34.37 40.34 -1.26
C ILE A 69 34.26 40.29 0.25
N GLY A 70 33.16 39.75 0.79
CA GLY A 70 32.84 39.88 2.21
C GLY A 70 34.05 39.59 3.11
N SER A 71 34.21 40.31 4.21
CA SER A 71 35.23 39.94 5.19
C SER A 71 34.85 38.60 5.81
N TYR A 72 35.77 37.63 5.83
CA TYR A 72 35.55 36.37 6.55
C TYR A 72 35.09 36.67 7.98
N ASN A 73 33.94 36.12 8.36
CA ASN A 73 33.41 36.26 9.72
C ASN A 73 33.67 34.97 10.49
N SER A 74 34.52 35.03 11.51
CA SER A 74 34.81 33.87 12.36
C SER A 74 33.61 33.36 13.15
N ASN A 75 32.57 34.19 13.33
CA ASN A 75 31.34 33.82 14.03
C ASN A 75 30.32 33.13 13.11
N THR A 76 30.58 33.06 11.80
CA THR A 76 29.74 32.37 10.83
C THR A 76 30.37 31.03 10.48
N THR A 77 29.57 29.97 10.51
CA THR A 77 29.99 28.65 10.01
C THR A 77 29.65 28.55 8.54
N TYR A 78 30.67 28.45 7.69
CA TYR A 78 30.56 28.28 6.25
C TYR A 78 30.65 26.80 5.92
N GLU A 79 29.59 26.25 5.33
CA GLU A 79 29.52 24.84 4.96
C GLU A 79 30.20 24.57 3.61
N GLY A 80 30.56 23.33 3.35
CA GLY A 80 31.11 22.89 2.08
C GLY A 80 31.87 21.57 2.22
N TYR A 81 32.74 21.30 1.26
CA TYR A 81 33.53 20.07 1.25
C TYR A 81 34.45 19.98 2.48
N PHE A 82 34.96 21.11 2.98
CA PHE A 82 35.82 21.15 4.16
C PHE A 82 34.98 21.10 5.45
N VAL A 83 35.43 20.37 6.47
CA VAL A 83 34.79 20.34 7.79
C VAL A 83 35.14 21.64 8.53
N PRO A 84 34.16 22.50 8.91
CA PRO A 84 34.46 23.86 9.37
C PRO A 84 35.43 23.96 10.54
N ASN A 85 35.32 23.07 11.52
CA ASN A 85 36.10 23.06 12.75
C ASN A 85 37.44 22.27 12.67
N LYS A 86 37.80 21.74 11.49
CA LYS A 86 39.06 21.03 11.26
C LYS A 86 40.09 21.93 10.57
N VAL A 87 41.37 21.59 10.69
CA VAL A 87 42.48 22.31 10.04
C VAL A 87 43.01 21.47 8.90
N TYR A 88 43.36 22.12 7.79
CA TYR A 88 43.82 21.48 6.56
C TYR A 88 45.19 22.00 6.14
N GLU A 89 45.98 21.11 5.57
CA GLU A 89 47.22 21.44 4.86
C GLU A 89 47.22 20.88 3.44
N LYS A 90 48.02 21.48 2.57
CA LYS A 90 48.09 21.07 1.16
C LYS A 90 49.22 20.06 0.97
N VAL A 91 48.86 18.80 0.74
CA VAL A 91 49.80 17.69 0.46
C VAL A 91 49.65 17.28 -1.00
N ASN A 92 50.73 17.37 -1.78
CA ASN A 92 50.74 17.01 -3.21
C ASN A 92 49.60 17.64 -4.04
N GLY A 93 49.21 18.87 -3.72
CA GLY A 93 48.13 19.57 -4.42
C GLY A 93 46.72 19.36 -3.85
N VAL A 94 46.54 18.41 -2.94
CA VAL A 94 45.25 18.06 -2.30
C VAL A 94 45.22 18.61 -0.88
N TRP A 95 44.09 19.21 -0.48
CA TRP A 95 43.87 19.60 0.91
C TRP A 95 43.47 18.39 1.76
N GLN A 96 44.21 18.16 2.84
CA GLN A 96 44.01 17.04 3.77
C GLN A 96 43.93 17.55 5.21
N GLU A 97 43.11 16.91 6.05
CA GLU A 97 43.02 17.23 7.48
C GLU A 97 44.38 17.03 8.16
N THR A 98 44.77 17.97 9.01
CA THR A 98 46.03 17.95 9.77
C THR A 98 45.79 18.32 11.23
N THR A 99 46.67 17.86 12.11
CA THR A 99 46.65 18.19 13.55
C THR A 99 47.47 19.45 13.87
N LYS A 100 48.11 20.06 12.87
CA LYS A 100 48.88 21.31 13.04
C LYS A 100 47.97 22.47 13.45
N SER A 101 48.51 23.39 14.24
CA SER A 101 47.82 24.64 14.57
C SER A 101 47.53 25.46 13.32
N GLU A 102 46.41 26.18 13.31
CA GLU A 102 46.05 27.07 12.21
C GLU A 102 47.06 28.23 12.09
N ASN A 103 47.62 28.43 10.90
CA ASN A 103 48.46 29.57 10.53
C ASN A 103 48.06 30.01 9.10
N CYS A 104 46.77 30.33 8.95
CA CYS A 104 46.18 30.61 7.66
C CYS A 104 46.40 32.06 7.25
N ASN A 105 47.04 32.26 6.09
CA ASN A 105 47.08 33.57 5.45
C ASN A 105 46.16 33.59 4.22
N LEU A 106 45.05 34.31 4.35
CA LEU A 106 44.12 34.63 3.27
C LEU A 106 44.39 36.05 2.78
N THR A 107 45.01 36.18 1.61
CA THR A 107 45.28 37.49 1.00
C THR A 107 44.38 37.70 -0.21
N LEU A 108 43.61 38.79 -0.21
CA LEU A 108 42.79 39.16 -1.37
C LEU A 108 43.68 39.56 -2.54
N ASN A 109 43.42 39.01 -3.72
CA ASN A 109 44.21 39.31 -4.91
C ASN A 109 43.82 40.69 -5.49
N SER A 110 44.73 41.67 -5.40
CA SER A 110 44.45 43.11 -5.63
C SER A 110 44.31 43.53 -7.11
N ASN A 111 44.39 42.61 -8.08
CA ASN A 111 44.44 42.92 -9.52
C ASN A 111 43.18 42.53 -10.31
N TYR A 112 42.03 42.31 -9.67
CA TYR A 112 40.81 41.93 -10.39
C TYR A 112 40.01 43.14 -10.88
N TYR A 113 40.04 43.37 -12.21
CA TYR A 113 39.11 44.24 -12.94
C TYR A 113 38.09 43.40 -13.73
N TRP A 114 36.84 43.88 -13.77
CA TRP A 114 35.58 43.24 -14.21
C TRP A 114 35.50 42.70 -15.67
N TYR A 115 36.56 42.75 -16.47
CA TYR A 115 36.38 42.65 -17.93
C TYR A 115 36.31 41.23 -18.53
N TYR A 116 36.54 40.13 -17.78
CA TYR A 116 36.47 38.77 -18.35
C TYR A 116 35.76 37.75 -17.46
N ARG A 117 34.72 37.10 -18.02
CA ARG A 117 33.75 36.16 -17.42
C ARG A 117 34.31 34.80 -16.94
N GLN A 118 35.42 34.76 -16.18
CA GLN A 118 35.89 33.55 -15.48
C GLN A 118 36.43 33.90 -14.08
N TYR A 119 35.70 33.48 -13.04
CA TYR A 119 35.92 33.93 -11.66
C TYR A 119 36.55 32.84 -10.78
N TYR A 120 37.88 32.71 -10.79
CA TYR A 120 38.58 31.80 -9.87
C TYR A 120 39.76 32.48 -9.18
N ASN A 121 39.92 32.23 -7.87
CA ASN A 121 41.03 32.66 -6.99
C ASN A 121 40.99 34.12 -6.47
N TYR A 122 39.87 34.50 -5.85
CA TYR A 122 39.76 35.74 -5.08
C TYR A 122 40.82 35.86 -3.98
N TYR A 123 41.15 34.73 -3.35
CA TYR A 123 42.12 34.65 -2.27
C TYR A 123 43.34 33.83 -2.69
N SER A 124 44.53 34.39 -2.42
CA SER A 124 45.75 33.60 -2.28
C SER A 124 45.76 32.98 -0.88
N ILE A 125 45.90 31.66 -0.82
CA ILE A 125 45.82 30.88 0.42
C ILE A 125 47.17 30.21 0.67
N SER A 126 47.75 30.45 1.84
CA SER A 126 48.99 29.81 2.28
C SER A 126 48.95 29.42 3.76
N GLY A 127 49.77 28.44 4.13
CA GLY A 127 49.82 27.89 5.50
C GLY A 127 48.76 26.81 5.76
N THR A 128 48.48 26.58 7.04
CA THR A 128 47.46 25.64 7.54
C THR A 128 46.18 26.40 7.84
N CYS A 129 45.08 26.03 7.18
CA CYS A 129 43.82 26.78 7.24
C CYS A 129 42.69 25.95 7.83
N SER A 130 41.84 26.58 8.66
CA SER A 130 40.59 25.97 9.08
C SER A 130 39.69 25.69 7.88
N GLY A 131 38.90 24.62 7.95
CA GLY A 131 37.91 24.29 6.93
C GLY A 131 36.89 25.40 6.76
N ASN A 132 36.56 26.14 7.84
CA ASN A 132 35.67 27.29 7.78
C ASN A 132 36.20 28.39 6.84
N LYS A 133 37.49 28.71 6.95
CA LYS A 133 38.17 29.66 6.06
C LYS A 133 38.28 29.16 4.63
N LEU A 134 38.51 27.86 4.44
CA LEU A 134 38.61 27.26 3.11
C LEU A 134 37.26 27.19 2.41
N ASN A 135 36.18 26.83 3.11
CA ASN A 135 34.82 26.87 2.56
C ASN A 135 34.45 28.29 2.11
N PHE A 136 34.72 29.28 2.96
CA PHE A 136 34.52 30.69 2.63
C PHE A 136 35.30 31.14 1.38
N ALA A 137 36.58 30.77 1.29
CA ALA A 137 37.49 31.29 0.26
C ALA A 137 37.43 30.54 -1.08
N LEU A 138 37.05 29.26 -1.09
CA LEU A 138 37.19 28.37 -2.26
C LEU A 138 35.87 27.87 -2.86
N MET A 139 34.77 27.80 -2.10
CA MET A 139 33.52 27.20 -2.62
C MET A 139 32.84 28.14 -3.62
N ALA A 140 32.52 27.60 -4.79
CA ALA A 140 31.60 28.23 -5.72
C ALA A 140 30.14 27.85 -5.40
N ARG A 141 29.19 28.65 -5.89
CA ARG A 141 27.75 28.35 -5.74
C ARG A 141 27.38 26.95 -6.28
N ILE A 142 27.90 26.59 -7.45
CA ILE A 142 27.72 25.26 -8.04
C ILE A 142 28.27 24.12 -7.16
N ASP A 143 29.36 24.37 -6.41
CA ASP A 143 29.93 23.36 -5.51
C ASP A 143 29.01 23.11 -4.31
N LEU A 144 28.31 24.13 -3.80
CA LEU A 144 27.29 23.93 -2.76
C LEU A 144 26.07 23.17 -3.28
N LEU A 145 25.64 23.44 -4.52
CA LEU A 145 24.55 22.68 -5.14
C LEU A 145 24.92 21.19 -5.31
N ARG A 146 26.11 20.91 -5.83
CA ARG A 146 26.66 19.53 -5.93
C ARG A 146 26.73 18.90 -4.53
N TRP A 147 27.24 19.61 -3.54
CA TRP A 147 27.29 19.13 -2.14
C TRP A 147 25.90 18.78 -1.60
N ALA A 148 24.89 19.61 -1.87
CA ALA A 148 23.52 19.40 -1.44
C ALA A 148 22.85 18.21 -2.14
N MET A 149 22.96 18.12 -3.47
CA MET A 149 22.22 17.14 -4.26
C MET A 149 22.90 15.76 -4.28
N THR A 150 24.22 15.71 -4.43
CA THR A 150 24.97 14.47 -4.70
C THR A 150 26.07 14.17 -3.68
N GLY A 151 26.35 15.08 -2.73
CA GLY A 151 27.51 14.94 -1.85
C GLY A 151 28.83 15.38 -2.48
N GLY A 152 28.79 16.04 -3.64
CA GLY A 152 29.93 16.69 -4.28
C GLY A 152 30.50 15.95 -5.49
N ARG A 153 31.37 16.64 -6.24
CA ARG A 153 32.00 16.14 -7.47
C ARG A 153 33.27 15.33 -7.15
N PRO A 154 33.33 14.03 -7.47
CA PRO A 154 34.56 13.25 -7.29
C PRO A 154 35.66 13.66 -8.29
N GLN A 155 36.91 13.50 -7.89
CA GLN A 155 38.06 13.74 -8.75
C GLN A 155 38.03 12.82 -9.98
N GLY A 156 38.34 13.38 -11.15
CA GLY A 156 38.39 12.61 -12.41
C GLY A 156 37.06 12.56 -13.16
N CYS A 157 35.99 13.16 -12.61
CA CYS A 157 34.74 13.37 -13.33
C CYS A 157 34.97 14.22 -14.59
N SER A 158 34.96 13.58 -15.76
CA SER A 158 35.41 14.17 -17.03
C SER A 158 34.32 14.28 -18.10
N ASN A 159 33.26 13.47 -18.01
CA ASN A 159 32.12 13.44 -18.92
C ASN A 159 30.86 12.98 -18.15
N PHE A 160 29.66 13.34 -18.60
CA PHE A 160 28.40 12.97 -17.94
C PHE A 160 28.12 11.45 -17.92
N THR A 161 28.71 10.66 -18.83
CA THR A 161 28.62 9.18 -18.81
C THR A 161 29.71 8.52 -17.97
N ASP A 162 30.69 9.28 -17.46
CA ASP A 162 31.81 8.76 -16.68
C ASP A 162 31.35 8.29 -15.29
N GLN A 163 31.67 7.05 -14.93
CA GLN A 163 31.38 6.50 -13.60
C GLN A 163 32.05 7.31 -12.47
N ASN A 164 33.15 8.01 -12.76
CA ASN A 164 33.83 8.86 -11.78
C ASN A 164 33.03 10.13 -11.43
N CYS A 165 31.97 10.43 -12.17
CA CYS A 165 31.04 11.51 -11.81
C CYS A 165 29.96 11.06 -10.80
N ASP A 166 29.84 9.76 -10.52
CA ASP A 166 28.93 9.23 -9.51
C ASP A 166 29.67 8.98 -8.20
N PRO A 167 29.37 9.72 -7.11
CA PRO A 167 30.04 9.55 -5.82
C PRO A 167 29.86 8.15 -5.22
N ASP A 168 28.75 7.47 -5.50
CA ASP A 168 28.47 6.16 -4.91
C ASP A 168 29.37 5.07 -5.52
N LEU A 169 29.80 5.28 -6.77
CA LEU A 169 30.71 4.39 -7.49
C LEU A 169 32.17 4.81 -7.35
N ALA A 170 32.46 6.12 -7.40
CA ALA A 170 33.82 6.65 -7.37
C ALA A 170 34.46 6.58 -5.97
N CYS A 171 33.67 6.76 -4.91
CA CYS A 171 34.17 6.84 -3.54
C CYS A 171 34.16 5.45 -2.85
N THR A 172 35.14 4.58 -3.14
CA THR A 172 35.18 3.20 -2.60
C THR A 172 35.92 3.03 -1.26
N GLY A 173 36.76 3.99 -0.86
CA GLY A 173 37.55 3.96 0.39
C GLY A 173 36.88 4.62 1.61
N THR A 174 37.62 4.78 2.71
CA THR A 174 37.17 5.53 3.91
C THR A 174 37.10 7.04 3.69
N THR A 175 37.78 7.54 2.66
CA THR A 175 37.78 8.93 2.22
C THR A 175 37.56 9.01 0.72
N CYS A 176 36.98 10.10 0.24
CA CYS A 176 36.85 10.44 -1.16
C CYS A 176 37.55 11.76 -1.49
N THR A 177 38.23 11.83 -2.62
CA THR A 177 38.82 13.08 -3.11
C THR A 177 37.80 13.79 -3.99
N LEU A 178 37.36 14.97 -3.55
CA LEU A 178 36.43 15.82 -4.29
C LEU A 178 37.18 16.94 -5.02
N GLU A 179 36.67 17.30 -6.19
CA GLU A 179 37.16 18.39 -7.04
C GLU A 179 36.17 19.56 -6.97
N LEU A 180 36.68 20.73 -6.57
CA LEU A 180 35.94 21.98 -6.64
C LEU A 180 35.94 22.52 -8.09
N ASP A 181 34.99 23.38 -8.42
CA ASP A 181 34.87 23.98 -9.75
C ASP A 181 36.17 24.68 -10.22
N ASN A 182 36.86 25.33 -9.28
CA ASN A 182 38.17 25.98 -9.46
C ASN A 182 39.37 25.02 -9.56
N LYS A 183 39.14 23.72 -9.75
CA LYS A 183 40.14 22.65 -9.90
C LYS A 183 41.01 22.40 -8.67
N LYS A 184 40.62 22.88 -7.48
CA LYS A 184 41.25 22.48 -6.23
C LYS A 184 40.69 21.14 -5.76
N LEU A 185 41.53 20.36 -5.08
CA LEU A 185 41.18 19.03 -4.58
C LEU A 185 41.15 19.02 -3.06
N VAL A 186 40.20 18.29 -2.49
CA VAL A 186 40.06 18.08 -1.05
C VAL A 186 39.71 16.63 -0.75
N GLN A 187 40.36 16.07 0.27
CA GLN A 187 40.03 14.73 0.78
C GLN A 187 38.96 14.85 1.87
N VAL A 188 37.83 14.17 1.66
CA VAL A 188 36.64 14.22 2.52
C VAL A 188 36.33 12.81 3.05
N PRO A 189 35.92 12.65 4.32
CA PRO A 189 35.41 11.37 4.83
C PRO A 189 34.21 10.87 4.01
N LYS A 190 34.17 9.57 3.68
CA LYS A 190 33.12 9.00 2.81
C LYS A 190 31.71 9.13 3.40
N ASP A 191 31.58 9.02 4.71
CA ASP A 191 30.32 9.18 5.45
C ASP A 191 29.68 10.57 5.29
N ARG A 192 30.46 11.59 4.89
CA ARG A 192 29.94 12.92 4.56
C ARG A 192 29.49 13.08 3.11
N VAL A 193 29.85 12.16 2.21
CA VAL A 193 29.51 12.21 0.78
C VAL A 193 28.10 11.64 0.59
N LYS A 194 27.09 12.39 1.07
CA LYS A 194 25.67 12.04 0.95
C LYS A 194 24.84 13.29 0.67
N GLY A 195 24.13 13.28 -0.46
CA GLY A 195 23.20 14.32 -0.88
C GLY A 195 21.73 13.90 -0.77
N VAL A 196 20.85 14.80 -1.21
CA VAL A 196 19.39 14.56 -1.24
C VAL A 196 19.06 13.40 -2.18
N ILE A 197 19.73 13.27 -3.33
CA ILE A 197 19.44 12.20 -4.29
C ILE A 197 19.72 10.83 -3.69
N GLN A 198 20.88 10.63 -3.04
CA GLN A 198 21.17 9.37 -2.35
C GLN A 198 20.16 9.07 -1.24
N SER A 199 19.63 10.10 -0.56
CA SER A 199 18.60 9.91 0.46
C SER A 199 17.26 9.47 -0.14
N LEU A 200 16.98 9.78 -1.41
CA LEU A 200 15.81 9.26 -2.13
C LEU A 200 15.98 7.80 -2.56
N GLU A 201 17.21 7.34 -2.81
CA GLU A 201 17.50 5.93 -3.17
C GLU A 201 17.14 4.95 -2.04
N GLU A 202 17.12 5.44 -0.80
CA GLU A 202 16.73 4.70 0.40
C GLU A 202 15.20 4.63 0.59
N LYS A 203 14.40 5.40 -0.17
CA LYS A 203 12.93 5.43 -0.04
C LYS A 203 12.28 4.25 -0.79
N LYS A 204 11.15 3.75 -0.25
CA LYS A 204 10.35 2.67 -0.87
C LYS A 204 9.69 3.11 -2.18
N THR A 205 9.04 4.28 -2.16
CA THR A 205 8.47 4.91 -3.36
C THR A 205 9.46 5.97 -3.84
N LYS A 206 10.15 5.65 -4.93
CA LYS A 206 11.18 6.50 -5.54
C LYS A 206 10.54 7.39 -6.60
N PRO A 207 10.69 8.72 -6.58
CA PRO A 207 10.29 9.54 -7.71
C PRO A 207 11.09 9.16 -8.95
N ARG A 208 10.47 9.19 -10.13
CA ARG A 208 11.19 9.06 -11.40
C ARG A 208 11.82 10.41 -11.70
N LEU A 209 13.15 10.49 -11.62
CA LEU A 209 13.86 11.75 -11.82
C LEU A 209 14.27 11.90 -13.29
N GLY A 210 14.14 13.11 -13.79
CA GLY A 210 14.87 13.63 -14.95
C GLY A 210 15.54 14.95 -14.56
N VAL A 211 16.59 15.33 -15.28
CA VAL A 211 17.29 16.61 -15.04
C VAL A 211 17.63 17.30 -16.35
N MET A 212 17.41 18.61 -16.37
CA MET A 212 17.82 19.49 -17.45
C MET A 212 18.56 20.70 -16.87
N PHE A 213 19.69 21.05 -17.48
CA PHE A 213 20.44 22.26 -17.12
C PHE A 213 20.19 23.34 -18.15
N PHE A 214 20.24 24.60 -17.73
CA PHE A 214 20.09 25.74 -18.63
C PHE A 214 21.06 26.88 -18.31
N ASP A 215 21.51 27.55 -19.36
CA ASP A 215 22.06 28.89 -19.30
C ASP A 215 21.20 29.82 -20.18
N THR A 216 21.71 30.31 -21.31
CA THR A 216 20.92 31.02 -22.32
C THR A 216 19.86 30.11 -22.96
N THR A 217 20.18 28.82 -23.13
CA THR A 217 19.27 27.78 -23.64
C THR A 217 19.43 26.50 -22.82
N PRO A 218 18.54 25.50 -22.96
CA PRO A 218 18.80 24.15 -22.46
C PRO A 218 20.17 23.62 -22.90
N TYR A 219 20.82 22.87 -22.02
CA TYR A 219 22.08 22.22 -22.28
C TYR A 219 21.87 20.87 -22.99
N SER A 220 22.82 20.45 -23.82
CA SER A 220 22.70 19.21 -24.61
C SER A 220 22.64 17.96 -23.74
N ASP A 221 23.42 17.92 -22.66
CA ASP A 221 23.50 16.80 -21.73
C ASP A 221 22.37 16.92 -20.70
N LYS A 222 21.38 16.05 -20.84
CA LYS A 222 20.16 16.00 -20.05
C LYS A 222 19.70 14.56 -19.84
N VAL A 223 18.85 14.36 -18.85
CA VAL A 223 18.37 13.04 -18.43
C VAL A 223 16.85 13.03 -18.47
N TYR A 224 16.28 12.08 -19.21
CA TYR A 224 14.84 11.88 -19.30
C TYR A 224 14.29 11.29 -18.00
N ILE A 225 13.01 11.51 -17.73
CA ILE A 225 12.34 11.02 -16.52
C ILE A 225 12.40 9.48 -16.44
N GLY A 226 13.04 8.98 -15.38
CA GLY A 226 13.38 7.56 -15.21
C GLY A 226 14.88 7.28 -15.28
N ASP A 227 15.71 8.33 -15.22
CA ASP A 227 17.17 8.29 -15.24
C ASP A 227 17.78 7.77 -16.55
N TYR A 228 17.12 8.04 -17.68
CA TYR A 228 17.65 7.65 -18.99
C TYR A 228 18.52 8.77 -19.58
N PRO A 229 19.81 8.50 -19.88
CA PRO A 229 20.63 9.39 -20.68
C PRO A 229 20.17 9.39 -22.14
N ASN A 230 20.49 10.42 -22.92
CA ASN A 230 20.09 10.44 -24.33
C ASN A 230 20.80 9.33 -25.13
N GLY A 231 20.06 8.29 -25.56
CA GLY A 231 20.57 7.23 -26.43
C GLY A 231 21.27 6.06 -25.73
N GLU A 232 21.28 6.00 -24.39
CA GLU A 232 21.82 4.84 -23.63
C GLU A 232 20.79 4.28 -22.64
N ASN A 233 21.11 3.12 -22.05
CA ASN A 233 20.29 2.45 -21.05
C ASN A 233 20.45 3.13 -19.68
N ALA A 234 19.39 3.13 -18.88
CA ALA A 234 19.50 3.46 -17.45
C ALA A 234 20.30 2.39 -16.70
N ASP A 235 20.85 2.76 -15.54
CA ASP A 235 21.55 1.80 -14.69
C ASP A 235 20.54 0.88 -13.98
N LYS A 236 20.73 -0.43 -14.13
CA LYS A 236 19.82 -1.46 -13.59
C LYS A 236 19.91 -1.55 -12.07
N ASP A 237 21.10 -1.37 -11.52
CA ASP A 237 21.41 -1.71 -10.13
C ASP A 237 21.48 -0.44 -9.25
N HIS A 238 21.74 0.72 -9.84
CA HIS A 238 21.91 2.00 -9.14
C HIS A 238 20.95 3.07 -9.68
N PRO A 239 19.82 3.36 -9.01
CA PRO A 239 18.91 4.42 -9.44
C PRO A 239 19.59 5.81 -9.39
N TYR A 240 19.15 6.72 -10.26
CA TYR A 240 19.63 8.12 -10.33
C TYR A 240 21.11 8.30 -10.70
N THR A 241 21.76 7.26 -11.19
CA THR A 241 23.15 7.26 -11.66
C THR A 241 23.40 8.42 -12.63
N TYR A 242 22.62 8.54 -13.69
CA TYR A 242 22.86 9.57 -14.71
C TYR A 242 22.49 10.97 -14.22
N THR A 243 21.48 11.07 -13.37
CA THR A 243 21.12 12.32 -12.69
C THR A 243 22.28 12.83 -11.82
N LYS A 244 22.89 11.97 -10.99
CA LYS A 244 24.07 12.31 -10.17
C LYS A 244 25.25 12.72 -11.03
N ARG A 245 25.55 11.94 -12.07
CA ARG A 245 26.67 12.23 -12.99
C ARG A 245 26.47 13.57 -13.71
N ALA A 246 25.27 13.86 -14.18
CA ALA A 246 24.96 15.11 -14.88
C ALA A 246 25.17 16.33 -13.97
N ILE A 247 24.68 16.29 -12.72
CA ILE A 247 24.88 17.36 -11.72
C ILE A 247 26.36 17.58 -11.39
N ASN A 248 27.12 16.50 -11.22
CA ASN A 248 28.53 16.61 -10.87
C ASN A 248 29.40 17.06 -12.04
N TYR A 249 29.03 16.71 -13.28
CA TYR A 249 29.77 17.04 -14.49
C TYR A 249 29.58 18.49 -14.95
N VAL A 250 28.36 19.02 -14.89
CA VAL A 250 27.98 20.31 -15.49
C VAL A 250 28.89 21.45 -15.02
N SER A 251 29.28 22.36 -15.92
CA SER A 251 30.08 23.54 -15.59
C SER A 251 29.28 24.83 -15.79
N PRO A 252 29.40 25.81 -14.88
CA PRO A 252 28.62 27.05 -14.97
C PRO A 252 29.14 27.99 -16.07
N SER A 253 28.23 28.55 -16.88
CA SER A 253 28.55 29.47 -17.98
C SER A 253 27.30 30.20 -18.48
N GLY A 254 27.50 31.25 -19.29
CA GLY A 254 26.40 31.86 -20.05
C GLY A 254 25.48 32.76 -19.21
N ASP A 255 24.34 33.10 -19.80
CA ASP A 255 23.32 33.97 -19.21
C ASP A 255 22.19 33.12 -18.54
N THR A 256 21.11 33.73 -18.04
CA THR A 256 20.04 33.06 -17.27
C THR A 256 18.72 33.06 -18.06
N GLY A 257 18.54 32.06 -18.93
CA GLY A 257 17.39 31.85 -19.81
C GLY A 257 16.31 30.96 -19.20
N THR A 258 15.73 31.37 -18.07
CA THR A 258 14.72 30.58 -17.34
C THR A 258 13.43 30.34 -18.14
N GLY A 259 12.96 31.34 -18.90
CA GLY A 259 11.79 31.22 -19.77
C GLY A 259 11.95 30.11 -20.83
N PRO A 260 13.00 30.14 -21.69
CA PRO A 260 13.32 29.06 -22.62
C PRO A 260 13.38 27.68 -21.96
N ALA A 261 14.01 27.55 -20.79
CA ALA A 261 14.08 26.28 -20.08
C ALA A 261 12.70 25.76 -19.65
N MET A 262 11.83 26.63 -19.16
CA MET A 262 10.48 26.26 -18.73
C MET A 262 9.56 25.91 -19.92
N TRP A 263 9.72 26.56 -21.07
CA TRP A 263 9.01 26.19 -22.30
C TRP A 263 9.45 24.84 -22.85
N GLU A 264 10.74 24.52 -22.74
CA GLU A 264 11.23 23.18 -23.12
C GLU A 264 10.63 22.10 -22.22
N ALA A 265 10.51 22.35 -20.91
CA ALA A 265 9.81 21.45 -20.00
C ALA A 265 8.33 21.26 -20.38
N TYR A 266 7.66 22.34 -20.79
CA TYR A 266 6.29 22.27 -21.32
C TYR A 266 6.20 21.38 -22.57
N ASP A 267 7.06 21.59 -23.57
CA ASP A 267 7.10 20.78 -24.80
C ASP A 267 7.38 19.30 -24.48
N TYR A 268 8.25 19.03 -23.51
CA TYR A 268 8.55 17.69 -23.02
C TYR A 268 7.34 17.00 -22.39
N PHE A 269 6.60 17.66 -21.50
CA PHE A 269 5.38 17.04 -20.91
C PHE A 269 4.23 16.94 -21.92
N LYS A 270 4.11 17.91 -22.83
CA LYS A 270 3.12 17.91 -23.91
C LYS A 270 3.42 16.86 -24.99
N GLN A 271 4.68 16.48 -25.13
CA GLN A 271 5.20 15.66 -26.22
C GLN A 271 4.87 16.25 -27.59
N LEU A 272 5.09 17.57 -27.72
CA LEU A 272 5.02 18.29 -28.99
C LEU A 272 6.04 19.45 -28.97
N ASN A 273 6.91 19.53 -29.98
CA ASN A 273 8.03 20.49 -30.02
C ASN A 273 7.56 21.79 -30.70
N GLU A 274 6.70 22.54 -30.03
CA GLU A 274 6.09 23.76 -30.58
C GLU A 274 7.07 24.93 -30.60
N HIS A 275 8.00 24.97 -29.64
CA HIS A 275 8.90 26.10 -29.43
C HIS A 275 10.25 25.96 -30.14
N ASN A 276 10.60 24.76 -30.62
CA ASN A 276 11.84 24.48 -31.35
C ASN A 276 13.10 24.98 -30.63
N ILE A 277 13.17 24.73 -29.32
CA ILE A 277 14.25 25.23 -28.47
C ILE A 277 15.54 24.46 -28.77
N THR A 278 16.65 25.20 -28.90
CA THR A 278 17.95 24.60 -29.17
C THR A 278 18.33 23.66 -28.02
N ASN A 279 18.79 22.46 -28.37
CA ASN A 279 19.12 21.38 -27.42
C ASN A 279 17.96 20.87 -26.56
N GLY A 280 16.71 21.08 -26.98
CA GLY A 280 15.51 20.51 -26.34
C GLY A 280 15.50 18.98 -26.27
N PHE A 281 14.55 18.43 -25.52
CA PHE A 281 14.25 17.00 -25.46
C PHE A 281 13.80 16.48 -26.82
N ASP A 282 14.27 15.28 -27.16
CA ASP A 282 13.74 14.59 -28.31
C ASP A 282 12.37 14.01 -27.92
N ILE A 283 11.36 14.36 -28.70
CA ILE A 283 9.98 13.95 -28.43
C ILE A 283 9.69 12.64 -29.15
N GLN A 284 9.30 11.62 -28.39
CA GLN A 284 9.00 10.30 -28.93
C GLN A 284 8.00 9.56 -28.04
N SER A 285 6.71 9.78 -28.31
CA SER A 285 5.60 9.12 -27.63
C SER A 285 5.71 7.59 -27.67
N GLY A 286 5.33 6.92 -26.59
CA GLY A 286 5.39 5.45 -26.47
C GLY A 286 6.74 4.87 -26.06
N THR A 287 7.73 5.70 -25.74
CA THR A 287 9.08 5.28 -25.35
C THR A 287 9.49 5.88 -24.01
N TYR A 288 10.70 5.56 -23.53
CA TYR A 288 11.27 6.16 -22.31
C TYR A 288 11.47 7.68 -22.40
N LYS A 289 11.42 8.25 -23.62
CA LYS A 289 11.46 9.70 -23.86
C LYS A 289 10.13 10.40 -23.56
N ASP A 290 9.07 9.63 -23.30
CA ASP A 290 7.77 10.17 -22.93
C ASP A 290 7.52 9.99 -21.43
N PRO A 291 7.32 11.07 -20.65
CA PRO A 291 7.18 10.98 -19.20
C PRO A 291 5.97 10.13 -18.75
N ILE A 292 4.93 9.99 -19.59
CA ILE A 292 3.77 9.14 -19.23
C ILE A 292 4.05 7.64 -19.35
N TYR A 293 5.14 7.21 -19.99
CA TYR A 293 5.48 5.80 -20.13
C TYR A 293 6.53 5.39 -19.11
N VAL A 294 6.33 4.22 -18.49
CA VAL A 294 7.28 3.55 -17.60
C VAL A 294 7.90 2.38 -18.36
N CYS A 295 9.21 2.40 -18.55
CA CYS A 295 9.96 1.39 -19.29
C CYS A 295 10.95 0.65 -18.37
N ASP A 296 11.45 -0.49 -18.83
CA ASP A 296 12.59 -1.16 -18.20
C ASP A 296 13.90 -0.40 -18.44
N TYR A 297 14.96 -0.75 -17.72
CA TYR A 297 16.26 -0.05 -17.77
C TYR A 297 16.88 0.04 -19.18
N GLN A 298 16.47 -0.81 -20.13
CA GLN A 298 16.94 -0.77 -21.52
C GLN A 298 16.10 0.17 -22.41
N GLY A 299 15.14 0.89 -21.82
CA GLY A 299 14.16 1.70 -22.54
C GLY A 299 13.16 0.86 -23.33
N GLN A 300 12.99 -0.42 -22.99
CA GLN A 300 12.08 -1.36 -23.64
C GLN A 300 10.88 -1.68 -22.75
N ASN A 301 9.93 -2.47 -23.26
CA ASN A 301 8.74 -2.92 -22.55
C ASN A 301 7.92 -1.79 -21.88
N CYS A 302 7.85 -0.64 -22.55
CA CYS A 302 7.20 0.55 -22.05
C CYS A 302 5.69 0.37 -21.86
N LYS A 303 5.19 0.69 -20.65
CA LYS A 303 3.78 0.69 -20.30
C LYS A 303 3.31 2.12 -19.99
N PRO A 304 2.15 2.57 -20.49
CA PRO A 304 1.62 3.88 -20.15
C PRO A 304 1.19 3.90 -18.67
N ALA A 305 1.43 5.01 -18.00
CA ALA A 305 1.01 5.28 -16.63
C ALA A 305 0.44 6.71 -16.52
N PRO A 306 -0.70 7.01 -17.17
CA PRO A 306 -1.26 8.37 -17.26
C PRO A 306 -1.74 8.94 -15.92
N CYS A 307 -1.92 8.11 -14.90
CA CYS A 307 -2.22 8.51 -13.53
C CYS A 307 -0.98 8.96 -12.73
N ALA A 308 0.24 8.77 -13.26
CA ALA A 308 1.45 9.27 -12.63
C ALA A 308 1.38 10.80 -12.55
N LYS A 309 1.45 11.33 -11.33
CA LYS A 309 1.51 12.77 -11.10
C LYS A 309 2.83 13.34 -11.61
N ASN A 310 2.76 14.52 -12.23
CA ASN A 310 3.91 15.17 -12.86
C ASN A 310 4.29 16.43 -12.10
N PHE A 311 5.57 16.58 -11.79
CA PHE A 311 6.09 17.73 -11.04
C PHE A 311 7.33 18.30 -11.73
N VAL A 312 7.51 19.61 -11.55
CA VAL A 312 8.72 20.31 -11.96
C VAL A 312 9.34 20.95 -10.73
N ILE A 313 10.66 20.88 -10.59
CA ILE A 313 11.41 21.63 -9.59
C ILE A 313 12.39 22.54 -10.33
N LEU A 314 12.20 23.86 -10.23
CA LEU A 314 13.09 24.87 -10.79
C LEU A 314 14.08 25.34 -9.72
N LEU A 315 15.37 25.15 -9.96
CA LEU A 315 16.46 25.65 -9.13
C LEU A 315 17.14 26.82 -9.84
N SER A 316 16.98 28.05 -9.33
CA SER A 316 17.54 29.27 -9.95
C SER A 316 17.63 30.40 -8.93
N ASP A 317 18.42 31.44 -9.21
CA ASP A 317 18.44 32.68 -8.43
C ASP A 317 17.25 33.61 -8.76
N GLY A 318 16.48 33.28 -9.82
CA GLY A 318 15.26 33.98 -10.22
C GLY A 318 15.50 35.25 -11.04
N GLN A 319 16.77 35.65 -11.27
CA GLN A 319 17.15 36.81 -12.07
C GLN A 319 17.35 36.40 -13.53
N TRP A 320 16.24 36.09 -14.21
CA TRP A 320 16.26 35.79 -15.63
C TRP A 320 16.65 37.03 -16.44
N ASN A 321 17.51 36.87 -17.45
CA ASN A 321 18.06 38.00 -18.20
C ASN A 321 18.14 37.73 -19.72
N THR A 322 17.63 36.58 -20.18
CA THR A 322 17.52 36.24 -21.61
C THR A 322 16.17 35.62 -21.97
N GLY A 323 15.69 35.92 -23.17
CA GLY A 323 14.39 35.49 -23.71
C GLY A 323 14.45 34.60 -24.94
N ILE A 324 13.32 33.99 -25.31
CA ILE A 324 13.17 33.22 -26.56
C ILE A 324 13.25 34.17 -27.76
N ASN A 325 14.16 33.90 -28.70
CA ASN A 325 14.32 34.64 -29.96
C ASN A 325 14.48 36.17 -29.81
N GLY A 326 14.95 36.65 -28.65
CA GLY A 326 15.08 38.08 -28.36
C GLY A 326 13.76 38.83 -28.14
N ASN A 327 12.64 38.12 -27.99
CA ASN A 327 11.35 38.72 -27.59
C ASN A 327 11.41 39.14 -26.10
N THR A 328 10.50 40.02 -25.67
CA THR A 328 10.31 40.45 -24.28
C THR A 328 8.82 40.43 -23.91
N SER A 329 8.06 39.47 -24.42
CA SER A 329 6.62 39.33 -24.12
C SER A 329 6.40 38.66 -22.76
N CYS A 330 5.33 39.06 -22.07
CA CYS A 330 4.91 38.54 -20.76
C CYS A 330 3.44 38.03 -20.76
N SER A 331 2.77 37.98 -21.92
CA SER A 331 1.36 37.65 -21.97
C SER A 331 1.10 36.15 -21.78
N ILE A 332 0.02 35.81 -21.05
CA ILE A 332 -0.40 34.43 -20.81
C ILE A 332 -1.48 33.97 -21.81
N GLU A 333 -2.39 34.86 -22.24
CA GLU A 333 -3.55 34.49 -23.09
C GLU A 333 -3.86 35.49 -24.22
N ASP A 334 -2.96 36.42 -24.54
CA ASP A 334 -3.23 37.54 -25.47
C ASP A 334 -2.62 37.36 -26.89
N GLY A 335 -2.22 36.14 -27.28
CA GLY A 335 -1.74 35.80 -28.63
C GLY A 335 -0.22 35.91 -28.85
N TYR A 336 0.56 36.07 -27.77
CA TYR A 336 2.04 36.12 -27.79
C TYR A 336 2.70 35.20 -26.74
N GLU A 337 1.93 34.32 -26.11
CA GLU A 337 2.32 33.38 -25.05
C GLU A 337 3.54 32.51 -25.42
N ASN A 338 3.56 31.93 -26.63
CA ASN A 338 4.61 31.01 -27.10
C ASN A 338 5.97 31.70 -27.30
N ASN A 339 6.04 33.02 -27.14
CA ASN A 339 7.29 33.78 -27.15
C ASN A 339 7.53 34.51 -25.82
N SER A 340 6.79 34.14 -24.77
CA SER A 340 6.92 34.77 -23.46
C SER A 340 8.25 34.41 -22.82
N THR A 341 8.93 35.44 -22.34
CA THR A 341 10.22 35.30 -21.65
C THR A 341 10.06 35.08 -20.16
N ASP A 342 8.89 35.37 -19.62
CA ASP A 342 8.60 35.27 -18.20
C ASP A 342 8.26 33.82 -17.84
N PRO A 343 9.00 33.19 -16.91
CA PRO A 343 8.80 31.79 -16.52
C PRO A 343 7.42 31.51 -15.88
N VAL A 344 6.68 32.53 -15.45
CA VAL A 344 5.29 32.37 -14.98
C VAL A 344 4.38 31.79 -16.06
N VAL A 345 4.58 32.18 -17.32
CA VAL A 345 3.74 31.77 -18.43
C VAL A 345 3.83 30.26 -18.70
N PRO A 346 5.01 29.68 -18.98
CA PRO A 346 5.13 28.23 -19.13
C PRO A 346 4.75 27.47 -17.85
N ALA A 347 4.96 28.04 -16.64
CA ALA A 347 4.52 27.40 -15.39
C ALA A 347 2.99 27.26 -15.31
N TYR A 348 2.26 28.35 -15.59
CA TYR A 348 0.79 28.32 -15.69
C TYR A 348 0.32 27.37 -16.79
N TRP A 349 0.95 27.41 -17.96
CA TRP A 349 0.59 26.56 -19.09
C TRP A 349 0.81 25.07 -18.81
N MET A 350 1.91 24.70 -18.16
CA MET A 350 2.15 23.33 -17.70
C MET A 350 1.09 22.86 -16.70
N HIS A 351 0.66 23.75 -15.81
CA HIS A 351 -0.27 23.44 -14.74
C HIS A 351 -1.75 23.39 -15.20
N LYS A 352 -2.16 24.30 -16.09
CA LYS A 352 -3.56 24.50 -16.49
C LYS A 352 -3.86 24.20 -17.96
N LYS A 353 -2.92 24.44 -18.87
CA LYS A 353 -3.17 24.46 -20.33
C LYS A 353 -2.30 23.50 -21.15
N LEU A 354 -1.76 22.45 -20.54
CA LEU A 354 -0.89 21.49 -21.24
C LEU A 354 -1.62 20.85 -22.44
N GLY A 355 -2.93 20.61 -22.31
CA GLY A 355 -3.80 20.19 -23.42
C GLY A 355 -3.52 18.78 -23.94
N ARG A 356 -2.85 17.94 -23.16
CA ARG A 356 -2.51 16.56 -23.51
C ARG A 356 -3.47 15.57 -22.85
N THR A 357 -4.01 14.64 -23.62
CA THR A 357 -4.91 13.58 -23.11
C THR A 357 -4.40 12.19 -23.47
N TYR A 358 -4.61 11.22 -22.58
CA TYR A 358 -4.36 9.80 -22.86
C TYR A 358 -5.55 8.95 -22.36
N GLY A 359 -6.34 8.40 -23.29
CA GLY A 359 -7.63 7.79 -22.94
C GLY A 359 -8.55 8.81 -22.27
N ASN A 360 -8.99 8.53 -21.05
CA ASN A 360 -9.83 9.43 -20.24
C ASN A 360 -9.02 10.35 -19.30
N TYR A 361 -7.68 10.29 -19.33
CA TYR A 361 -6.83 11.07 -18.44
C TYR A 361 -6.40 12.38 -19.12
N ASN A 362 -6.60 13.49 -18.42
CA ASN A 362 -5.96 14.76 -18.74
C ASN A 362 -4.57 14.78 -18.10
N ILE A 363 -3.54 14.99 -18.91
CA ILE A 363 -2.16 15.10 -18.47
C ILE A 363 -1.85 16.58 -18.25
N TYR A 364 -1.32 16.89 -17.08
CA TYR A 364 -0.82 18.21 -16.70
C TYR A 364 0.30 18.05 -15.67
N VAL A 365 1.00 19.14 -15.36
CA VAL A 365 1.94 19.22 -14.24
C VAL A 365 1.18 19.61 -12.98
N ASP A 366 1.07 18.68 -12.03
CA ASP A 366 0.33 18.87 -10.77
C ASP A 366 0.82 20.08 -9.98
N SER A 367 2.13 20.31 -9.94
CA SER A 367 2.73 21.49 -9.29
C SER A 367 4.13 21.79 -9.81
N VAL A 368 4.43 23.07 -9.95
CA VAL A 368 5.77 23.60 -10.19
C VAL A 368 6.34 24.15 -8.88
N TYR A 369 7.39 23.50 -8.39
CA TYR A 369 8.16 23.94 -7.24
C TYR A 369 9.30 24.85 -7.68
N THR A 370 9.62 25.84 -6.86
CA THR A 370 10.80 26.68 -7.05
C THR A 370 11.68 26.65 -5.81
N VAL A 371 12.98 26.50 -6.01
CA VAL A 371 13.98 26.63 -4.94
C VAL A 371 14.92 27.76 -5.34
N GLY A 372 14.78 28.88 -4.64
CA GLY A 372 15.63 30.05 -4.80
C GLY A 372 17.05 29.77 -4.34
N LEU A 373 18.01 29.72 -5.27
CA LEU A 373 19.42 29.53 -4.98
C LEU A 373 20.14 30.88 -4.94
N PHE A 374 20.69 31.27 -3.78
CA PHE A 374 21.47 32.51 -3.65
C PHE A 374 20.73 33.77 -4.13
N LEU A 375 19.48 33.91 -3.68
CA LEU A 375 18.54 34.94 -4.11
C LEU A 375 19.13 36.37 -4.03
N GLY A 376 18.89 37.15 -5.08
CA GLY A 376 19.29 38.56 -5.18
C GLY A 376 18.29 39.39 -5.97
N GLY A 377 18.28 40.71 -5.73
CA GLY A 377 17.43 41.66 -6.45
C GLY A 377 15.93 41.30 -6.40
N THR A 378 15.32 41.16 -7.57
CA THR A 378 13.90 40.84 -7.78
C THR A 378 13.61 39.33 -7.95
N GLY A 379 14.65 38.48 -7.90
CA GLY A 379 14.56 37.06 -8.24
C GLY A 379 13.67 36.23 -7.30
N GLU A 380 13.65 36.54 -6.00
CA GLU A 380 12.76 35.89 -5.04
C GLU A 380 11.28 36.10 -5.41
N LYS A 381 10.93 37.34 -5.76
CA LYS A 381 9.57 37.71 -6.16
C LYS A 381 9.16 36.97 -7.44
N SER A 382 10.07 36.88 -8.40
CA SER A 382 9.89 36.13 -9.64
C SER A 382 9.56 34.66 -9.36
N LEU A 383 10.38 33.97 -8.56
CA LEU A 383 10.20 32.54 -8.25
C LEU A 383 8.96 32.25 -7.41
N LYS A 384 8.54 33.18 -6.53
CA LYS A 384 7.27 33.08 -5.81
C LYS A 384 6.07 33.15 -6.76
N ASN A 385 6.08 34.05 -7.74
CA ASN A 385 5.03 34.10 -8.76
C ASN A 385 5.02 32.80 -9.59
N VAL A 386 6.18 32.28 -10.00
CA VAL A 386 6.27 31.00 -10.73
C VAL A 386 5.66 29.84 -9.92
N ALA A 387 5.99 29.74 -8.63
CA ALA A 387 5.44 28.72 -7.73
C ALA A 387 3.91 28.82 -7.60
N MET A 388 3.39 30.03 -7.38
CA MET A 388 1.95 30.30 -7.25
C MET A 388 1.18 29.93 -8.52
N TYR A 389 1.55 30.51 -9.67
CA TYR A 389 0.86 30.28 -10.94
C TYR A 389 1.03 28.85 -11.46
N GLY A 390 2.08 28.15 -11.05
CA GLY A 390 2.32 26.75 -11.42
C GLY A 390 1.77 25.71 -10.44
N SER A 391 1.06 26.08 -9.38
CA SER A 391 0.64 25.14 -8.32
C SER A 391 -0.68 25.43 -7.61
N PHE A 392 -1.47 26.39 -8.08
CA PHE A 392 -2.74 26.76 -7.45
C PHE A 392 -3.83 25.68 -7.59
N ASP A 393 -5.00 25.86 -6.98
CA ASP A 393 -6.10 24.90 -7.11
C ASP A 393 -6.55 24.75 -8.59
N PRO A 394 -6.42 23.56 -9.21
CA PRO A 394 -6.72 23.37 -10.62
C PRO A 394 -8.22 23.49 -10.94
N SER A 395 -9.11 23.55 -9.94
CA SER A 395 -10.54 23.83 -10.13
C SER A 395 -10.83 25.29 -10.49
N LYS A 396 -9.87 26.20 -10.25
CA LYS A 396 -9.97 27.62 -10.62
C LYS A 396 -9.23 27.91 -11.93
N ASP A 397 -9.61 28.97 -12.63
CA ASP A 397 -8.89 29.41 -13.83
C ASP A 397 -7.65 30.25 -13.49
N TRP A 398 -7.67 30.97 -12.37
CA TRP A 398 -6.59 31.85 -11.91
C TRP A 398 -6.36 31.69 -10.39
N PRO A 399 -5.16 32.02 -9.88
CA PRO A 399 -4.91 32.09 -8.44
C PRO A 399 -5.79 33.13 -7.74
N ASP A 400 -6.38 32.76 -6.61
CA ASP A 400 -7.33 33.53 -5.81
C ASP A 400 -8.52 34.10 -6.61
N ASN A 401 -8.67 35.43 -6.67
CA ASN A 401 -9.70 36.16 -7.41
C ASN A 401 -9.11 36.94 -8.59
N LEU A 402 -7.89 36.60 -9.00
CA LEU A 402 -7.25 37.23 -10.15
C LEU A 402 -8.01 36.86 -11.44
N SER A 403 -7.95 37.73 -12.43
CA SER A 403 -8.57 37.51 -13.75
C SER A 403 -7.55 37.60 -14.90
N GLY A 404 -6.25 37.56 -14.57
CA GLY A 404 -5.18 37.73 -15.55
C GLY A 404 -3.79 37.91 -14.92
N TYR A 405 -2.79 38.09 -15.79
CA TYR A 405 -1.40 38.40 -15.47
C TYR A 405 -0.91 39.59 -16.32
N SER A 406 0.10 40.33 -15.86
CA SER A 406 0.44 41.70 -16.33
C SER A 406 0.55 41.88 -17.86
N GLN A 407 0.10 43.04 -18.39
CA GLN A 407 -0.02 43.26 -19.83
C GLN A 407 1.24 43.80 -20.56
N ASN A 408 1.58 43.08 -21.64
CA ASN A 408 2.26 43.42 -22.91
C ASN A 408 3.79 43.37 -23.06
N THR A 409 4.64 43.87 -22.17
CA THR A 409 6.11 43.79 -22.37
C THR A 409 6.92 43.73 -21.07
N CYS A 410 7.86 42.79 -20.95
CA CYS A 410 8.78 42.60 -19.81
C CYS A 410 10.14 43.29 -19.94
N GLY A 411 10.32 44.21 -20.88
CA GLY A 411 11.61 44.87 -21.07
C GLY A 411 11.83 46.07 -20.13
N PRO A 412 12.94 46.18 -19.37
CA PRO A 412 14.10 45.28 -19.34
C PRO A 412 13.96 44.09 -18.39
N VAL A 413 14.65 43.01 -18.76
CA VAL A 413 14.47 41.62 -18.32
C VAL A 413 14.99 41.35 -16.88
N ASP A 414 15.89 42.18 -16.36
CA ASP A 414 16.65 41.90 -15.12
C ASP A 414 16.17 42.71 -13.88
N ASP A 415 15.52 43.88 -14.06
CA ASP A 415 15.22 44.79 -12.95
C ASP A 415 13.92 45.61 -13.13
N CYS A 416 13.23 45.83 -12.01
CA CYS A 416 12.09 46.74 -11.94
C CYS A 416 12.55 48.18 -11.92
N CYS A 417 12.35 48.90 -13.03
CA CYS A 417 12.59 50.33 -13.07
C CYS A 417 11.29 51.16 -12.98
N THR A 418 11.42 52.41 -12.53
CA THR A 418 10.30 53.31 -12.20
C THR A 418 9.82 54.18 -13.37
N GLY A 419 10.32 53.96 -14.58
CA GLY A 419 9.99 54.71 -15.80
C GLY A 419 8.80 54.12 -16.59
N SER A 420 8.24 54.91 -17.52
CA SER A 420 7.12 54.50 -18.38
C SER A 420 7.46 53.40 -19.41
N ASN A 421 8.75 53.11 -19.61
CA ASN A 421 9.30 52.11 -20.54
C ASN A 421 9.96 50.93 -19.79
N CYS A 422 9.52 50.63 -18.58
CA CYS A 422 10.07 49.58 -17.73
C CYS A 422 9.24 48.29 -17.78
N GLY A 423 9.91 47.16 -17.62
CA GLY A 423 9.38 45.82 -17.87
C GLY A 423 8.29 45.46 -16.87
N LYS A 424 7.18 44.93 -17.38
CA LYS A 424 6.10 44.33 -16.59
C LYS A 424 6.28 42.82 -16.63
N GLY A 425 6.23 42.14 -15.48
CA GLY A 425 6.50 40.69 -15.37
C GLY A 425 6.71 40.25 -13.92
N SER A 426 7.18 39.02 -13.72
CA SER A 426 7.19 38.31 -12.43
C SER A 426 8.15 38.92 -11.42
N ALA A 427 9.27 39.46 -11.90
CA ALA A 427 10.21 40.26 -11.11
C ALA A 427 9.54 41.52 -10.50
N CYS A 428 8.48 42.04 -11.14
CA CYS A 428 7.87 43.33 -10.83
C CYS A 428 6.39 43.27 -10.43
N THR A 429 5.84 42.06 -10.27
CA THR A 429 4.46 41.83 -9.88
C THR A 429 4.43 41.32 -8.45
N ASP A 430 3.78 42.08 -7.56
CA ASP A 430 3.58 41.64 -6.17
C ASP A 430 2.58 40.48 -6.11
N LEU A 431 2.77 39.58 -5.14
CA LEU A 431 1.81 38.51 -4.88
C LEU A 431 0.45 39.09 -4.45
N PRO A 432 -0.67 38.45 -4.83
CA PRO A 432 -1.97 38.78 -4.29
C PRO A 432 -2.04 38.49 -2.78
N ALA A 433 -3.16 38.85 -2.15
CA ALA A 433 -3.42 38.43 -0.77
C ALA A 433 -3.37 36.90 -0.65
N SER A 434 -2.81 36.42 0.45
CA SER A 434 -2.74 34.99 0.77
C SER A 434 -4.12 34.35 0.66
N SER A 435 -4.18 33.19 0.02
CA SER A 435 -5.40 32.43 -0.19
C SER A 435 -5.10 30.92 -0.10
N PRO A 436 -6.02 30.11 0.47
CA PRO A 436 -5.82 28.66 0.65
C PRO A 436 -5.59 27.84 -0.63
N ASP A 437 -5.75 28.42 -1.81
CA ASP A 437 -5.54 27.75 -3.09
C ASP A 437 -4.06 27.67 -3.52
N TRP A 438 -3.20 28.56 -3.04
CA TRP A 438 -1.74 28.54 -3.31
C TRP A 438 -0.87 28.67 -2.05
N ASP A 439 -1.43 29.15 -0.93
CA ASP A 439 -0.79 29.32 0.37
C ASP A 439 -1.76 28.86 1.47
N LYS A 440 -1.65 27.59 1.84
CA LYS A 440 -2.60 26.96 2.77
C LYS A 440 -2.34 27.30 4.23
N ASP A 441 -1.09 27.59 4.57
CA ASP A 441 -0.70 27.93 5.94
C ASP A 441 -0.91 29.42 6.27
N GLY A 442 -1.17 30.25 5.24
CA GLY A 442 -1.54 31.65 5.37
C GLY A 442 -0.37 32.57 5.65
N ASN A 443 0.86 32.13 5.36
CA ASN A 443 2.09 32.86 5.72
C ASN A 443 2.49 33.95 4.68
N GLY A 444 1.77 34.05 3.55
CA GLY A 444 2.04 34.96 2.44
C GLY A 444 3.09 34.46 1.45
N ILE A 445 3.51 33.19 1.54
CA ILE A 445 4.52 32.52 0.71
C ILE A 445 3.86 31.27 0.11
N PRO A 446 4.00 31.03 -1.21
CA PRO A 446 3.43 29.82 -1.80
C PRO A 446 3.99 28.54 -1.18
N ASP A 447 3.13 27.55 -0.94
CA ASP A 447 3.50 26.25 -0.34
C ASP A 447 4.58 25.50 -1.14
N THR A 448 4.73 25.83 -2.42
CA THR A 448 5.68 25.22 -3.37
C THR A 448 6.95 26.06 -3.62
N PHE A 449 7.12 27.17 -2.90
CA PHE A 449 8.33 28.00 -2.93
C PHE A 449 9.24 27.69 -1.73
N TYR A 450 10.53 27.49 -2.01
CA TYR A 450 11.58 27.36 -0.99
C TYR A 450 12.76 28.29 -1.31
N SER A 451 13.55 28.65 -0.30
CA SER A 451 14.72 29.51 -0.46
C SER A 451 15.94 28.92 0.25
N ALA A 452 17.10 28.99 -0.39
CA ALA A 452 18.35 28.50 0.19
C ALA A 452 19.57 29.34 -0.21
N ASN A 453 20.37 29.72 0.78
CA ASN A 453 21.59 30.51 0.60
C ASN A 453 22.87 29.76 0.98
N ASN A 454 22.75 28.58 1.58
CA ASN A 454 23.85 27.68 1.92
C ASN A 454 23.45 26.23 1.65
N ALA A 455 24.42 25.31 1.73
CA ALA A 455 24.18 23.94 1.33
C ALA A 455 23.19 23.18 2.25
N GLN A 456 23.19 23.45 3.56
CA GLN A 456 22.23 22.87 4.49
C GLN A 456 20.80 23.31 4.15
N GLU A 457 20.56 24.61 3.96
CA GLU A 457 19.26 25.12 3.54
C GLU A 457 18.82 24.52 2.20
N MET A 458 19.75 24.28 1.27
CA MET A 458 19.44 23.61 -0.01
C MET A 458 19.00 22.16 0.22
N LYS A 459 19.72 21.42 1.08
CA LYS A 459 19.35 20.03 1.44
C LYS A 459 17.97 19.98 2.06
N ASP A 460 17.68 20.88 2.99
CA ASP A 460 16.41 20.93 3.71
C ASP A 460 15.26 21.35 2.79
N SER A 461 15.47 22.35 1.94
CA SER A 461 14.50 22.82 0.95
C SER A 461 14.16 21.75 -0.09
N LEU A 462 15.19 21.12 -0.67
CA LEU A 462 15.00 20.05 -1.65
C LEU A 462 14.33 18.82 -1.03
N SER A 463 14.74 18.43 0.18
CA SER A 463 14.10 17.33 0.90
C SER A 463 12.63 17.63 1.18
N SER A 464 12.31 18.85 1.63
CA SER A 464 10.93 19.30 1.86
C SER A 464 10.09 19.29 0.57
N ALA A 465 10.66 19.74 -0.55
CA ALA A 465 10.00 19.71 -1.86
C ALA A 465 9.68 18.27 -2.29
N PHE A 466 10.64 17.35 -2.18
CA PHE A 466 10.41 15.93 -2.49
C PHE A 466 9.41 15.27 -1.54
N GLU A 467 9.44 15.60 -0.25
CA GLU A 467 8.45 15.11 0.70
C GLU A 467 7.04 15.61 0.37
N SER A 468 6.90 16.89 0.02
CA SER A 468 5.63 17.46 -0.45
C SER A 468 5.10 16.76 -1.70
N ILE A 469 5.97 16.49 -2.69
CA ILE A 469 5.65 15.71 -3.89
C ILE A 469 5.14 14.30 -3.53
N LEU A 470 5.88 13.59 -2.66
CA LEU A 470 5.53 12.25 -2.23
C LEU A 470 4.24 12.23 -1.39
N ASN A 471 3.88 13.32 -0.72
CA ASN A 471 2.61 13.47 -0.01
C ASN A 471 1.43 13.71 -0.96
N LYS A 472 1.63 14.35 -2.11
CA LYS A 472 0.56 14.62 -3.09
C LYS A 472 0.11 13.36 -3.85
N VAL A 473 0.86 12.26 -3.78
CA VAL A 473 0.56 10.99 -4.48
C VAL A 473 -0.13 9.91 -3.63
N SER A 474 -0.44 10.17 -2.34
CA SER A 474 -0.80 9.11 -1.37
C SER A 474 -2.27 8.97 -0.95
N SER A 475 -3.26 9.47 -1.69
CA SER A 475 -4.67 9.44 -1.25
C SER A 475 -5.61 8.62 -2.15
N SER A 476 -5.91 7.38 -1.77
CA SER A 476 -7.19 6.72 -2.08
C SER A 476 -7.63 5.86 -0.89
N SER A 477 -8.84 6.08 -0.39
CA SER A 477 -9.48 5.29 0.67
C SER A 477 -10.14 4.06 0.06
N THR A 478 -9.80 2.85 0.49
CA THR A 478 -10.31 1.62 -0.16
C THR A 478 -10.40 0.46 0.81
N VAL A 479 -11.36 -0.43 0.57
CA VAL A 479 -11.78 -1.66 1.26
C VAL A 479 -12.44 -1.48 2.61
N GLY A 480 -13.63 -2.05 2.67
CA GLY A 480 -14.19 -2.56 3.89
C GLY A 480 -14.65 -3.97 3.72
N VAL A 481 -14.87 -4.60 4.85
CA VAL A 481 -15.53 -5.88 4.95
C VAL A 481 -16.91 -5.66 5.54
N LEU A 482 -17.89 -6.34 4.95
CA LEU A 482 -19.29 -6.24 5.34
C LEU A 482 -19.67 -7.46 6.15
N THR A 483 -20.42 -7.27 7.23
CA THR A 483 -21.07 -8.37 7.93
C THR A 483 -22.49 -7.96 8.30
N GLY A 484 -23.46 -8.77 7.90
CA GLY A 484 -24.86 -8.58 8.23
C GLY A 484 -25.28 -9.42 9.43
N GLY A 485 -26.05 -8.84 10.34
CA GLY A 485 -26.78 -9.51 11.41
C GLY A 485 -28.10 -10.11 10.91
N LYS A 486 -28.80 -10.86 11.78
CA LYS A 486 -30.12 -11.44 11.47
C LYS A 486 -31.25 -10.62 12.09
N GLY A 487 -32.27 -10.30 11.30
CA GLY A 487 -33.55 -9.77 11.76
C GLY A 487 -34.61 -9.75 10.65
N ASP A 488 -35.88 -9.80 11.02
CA ASP A 488 -36.98 -10.03 10.07
C ASP A 488 -37.33 -8.78 9.23
N ASN A 489 -37.30 -7.58 9.84
CA ASN A 489 -37.62 -6.31 9.20
C ASN A 489 -36.50 -5.25 9.32
N GLY A 490 -35.41 -5.59 10.00
CA GLY A 490 -34.24 -4.73 10.22
C GLY A 490 -33.06 -5.59 10.66
N ALA A 491 -31.85 -5.27 10.21
CA ALA A 491 -30.63 -5.94 10.62
C ALA A 491 -29.52 -4.92 10.87
N LEU A 492 -28.49 -5.32 11.63
CA LEU A 492 -27.27 -4.54 11.77
C LEU A 492 -26.30 -4.91 10.65
N VAL A 493 -25.67 -3.92 10.05
CA VAL A 493 -24.60 -4.12 9.07
C VAL A 493 -23.35 -3.43 9.56
N GLU A 494 -22.28 -4.22 9.71
CA GLU A 494 -20.94 -3.74 10.04
C GLU A 494 -20.18 -3.50 8.74
N GLN A 495 -19.74 -2.26 8.53
CA GLN A 495 -18.91 -1.84 7.40
C GLN A 495 -17.57 -1.34 7.93
N VAL A 496 -16.48 -1.93 7.45
CA VAL A 496 -15.14 -1.36 7.65
C VAL A 496 -14.86 -0.32 6.56
N VAL A 497 -14.05 0.69 6.83
CA VAL A 497 -13.50 1.60 5.81
C VAL A 497 -12.08 1.95 6.20
N PHE A 498 -11.09 1.66 5.36
CA PHE A 498 -9.70 2.03 5.65
C PHE A 498 -9.15 3.16 4.76
N TYR A 499 -8.17 3.87 5.32
CA TYR A 499 -7.47 5.00 4.73
C TYR A 499 -5.96 4.76 4.82
N PRO A 500 -5.25 4.59 3.68
CA PRO A 500 -3.80 4.64 3.65
C PRO A 500 -3.25 5.96 4.21
N GLU A 501 -3.98 7.06 3.97
CA GLU A 501 -3.72 8.37 4.52
C GLU A 501 -5.04 9.15 4.66
N LYS A 502 -5.25 9.79 5.82
CA LYS A 502 -6.40 10.64 6.11
C LYS A 502 -5.96 11.93 6.80
N TYR A 503 -6.58 13.03 6.38
CA TYR A 503 -6.39 14.34 7.00
C TYR A 503 -7.55 14.63 7.95
N PHE A 504 -7.23 15.16 9.12
CA PHE A 504 -8.17 15.64 10.12
C PHE A 504 -7.97 17.16 10.25
N GLY A 505 -8.89 17.93 9.68
CA GLY A 505 -8.68 19.38 9.50
C GLY A 505 -7.45 19.67 8.62
N ASN A 506 -6.86 20.86 8.78
CA ASN A 506 -5.76 21.33 7.91
C ASN A 506 -4.37 20.88 8.36
N ASN A 507 -4.20 20.47 9.63
CA ASN A 507 -2.87 20.32 10.24
C ASN A 507 -2.55 18.88 10.69
N TYR A 508 -3.53 17.98 10.68
CA TYR A 508 -3.34 16.63 11.22
C TYR A 508 -3.46 15.58 10.14
N LYS A 509 -2.43 14.76 10.01
CA LYS A 509 -2.33 13.69 9.03
C LYS A 509 -2.00 12.39 9.72
N VAL A 510 -2.80 11.37 9.46
CA VAL A 510 -2.62 10.02 9.99
C VAL A 510 -2.68 9.01 8.84
N LYS A 511 -1.75 8.06 8.84
CA LYS A 511 -1.64 7.00 7.82
C LYS A 511 -2.19 5.69 8.34
N TRP A 512 -2.62 4.79 7.46
CA TRP A 512 -3.07 3.41 7.72
C TRP A 512 -4.00 3.29 8.92
N ILE A 513 -5.22 3.79 8.75
CA ILE A 513 -6.27 3.78 9.77
C ILE A 513 -7.58 3.28 9.21
N SER A 514 -8.47 2.78 10.07
CA SER A 514 -9.84 2.41 9.70
C SER A 514 -10.90 3.05 10.56
N LYS A 515 -12.11 3.09 10.02
CA LYS A 515 -13.38 3.16 10.73
C LYS A 515 -14.06 1.79 10.67
N LEU A 516 -14.72 1.39 11.74
CA LEU A 516 -15.72 0.31 11.74
C LEU A 516 -17.06 0.95 12.10
N ILE A 517 -17.99 0.82 11.18
CA ILE A 517 -19.24 1.56 11.12
C ILE A 517 -20.39 0.57 11.22
N THR A 518 -21.33 0.82 12.11
CA THR A 518 -22.60 0.10 12.18
C THR A 518 -23.69 0.91 11.50
N LEU A 519 -24.43 0.26 10.62
CA LEU A 519 -25.60 0.79 9.91
C LEU A 519 -26.81 -0.11 10.10
N TRP A 520 -27.98 0.42 9.80
CA TRP A 520 -29.19 -0.37 9.68
C TRP A 520 -29.31 -0.94 8.26
N ASP A 521 -29.85 -2.14 8.14
CA ASP A 521 -30.31 -2.72 6.89
C ASP A 521 -31.81 -3.00 7.00
N TYR A 522 -32.60 -2.25 6.25
CA TYR A 522 -34.06 -2.37 6.26
C TYR A 522 -34.52 -3.35 5.19
N LYS A 523 -35.48 -4.19 5.57
CA LYS A 523 -36.02 -5.21 4.68
C LYS A 523 -37.53 -5.35 4.80
N SER A 524 -38.18 -5.47 3.66
CA SER A 524 -39.58 -5.87 3.52
C SER A 524 -39.80 -6.64 2.21
N SER A 525 -41.05 -7.05 1.94
CA SER A 525 -41.42 -7.60 0.64
C SER A 525 -41.37 -6.59 -0.51
N LEU A 526 -41.30 -5.28 -0.20
CA LEU A 526 -41.38 -4.20 -1.18
C LEU A 526 -40.07 -3.42 -1.33
N ALA A 527 -39.18 -3.48 -0.33
CA ALA A 527 -37.95 -2.71 -0.31
C ALA A 527 -36.83 -3.39 0.48
N SER A 528 -35.59 -3.14 0.04
CA SER A 528 -34.32 -3.47 0.70
C SER A 528 -33.43 -2.24 0.55
N ASN A 529 -32.88 -1.73 1.66
CA ASN A 529 -31.93 -0.62 1.62
C ASN A 529 -31.16 -0.46 2.93
N ILE A 530 -29.91 -0.01 2.80
CA ILE A 530 -29.08 0.41 3.94
C ILE A 530 -29.55 1.78 4.45
N ARG A 531 -29.57 1.96 5.77
CA ARG A 531 -30.15 3.11 6.48
C ARG A 531 -29.16 3.71 7.48
N GLU A 532 -29.16 5.04 7.51
CA GLU A 532 -28.55 5.82 8.60
C GLU A 532 -29.48 5.84 9.83
N ASP A 533 -29.03 6.43 10.95
CA ASP A 533 -29.86 6.78 12.11
C ASP A 533 -29.97 8.32 12.18
N THR A 534 -30.93 8.89 11.45
CA THR A 534 -30.97 10.33 11.15
C THR A 534 -31.14 11.17 12.41
N ASN A 535 -31.87 10.66 13.41
CA ASN A 535 -32.15 11.36 14.65
C ASN A 535 -31.31 10.85 15.84
N SER A 536 -30.42 9.87 15.60
CA SER A 536 -29.50 9.28 16.59
C SER A 536 -30.22 8.70 17.81
N ASN A 537 -31.40 8.12 17.60
CA ASN A 537 -32.23 7.55 18.66
C ASN A 537 -32.00 6.04 18.86
N PHE A 538 -31.10 5.43 18.08
CA PHE A 538 -30.82 3.99 18.05
C PHE A 538 -32.03 3.13 17.67
N LYS A 539 -32.96 3.67 16.89
CA LYS A 539 -34.12 2.97 16.34
C LYS A 539 -34.10 3.10 14.82
N LEU A 540 -34.71 2.13 14.16
CA LEU A 540 -34.92 2.17 12.71
C LEU A 540 -36.31 2.73 12.42
N ASP A 541 -36.36 4.03 12.15
CA ASP A 541 -37.56 4.82 11.82
C ASP A 541 -37.83 4.77 10.30
N LEU A 542 -38.92 4.13 9.85
CA LEU A 542 -39.15 3.85 8.42
C LEU A 542 -39.13 5.09 7.52
N THR A 543 -39.76 6.17 7.97
CA THR A 543 -39.82 7.46 7.25
C THR A 543 -38.87 8.51 7.81
N GLY A 544 -38.35 8.30 9.02
CA GLY A 544 -37.42 9.20 9.68
C GLY A 544 -36.00 9.05 9.15
N ASP A 545 -35.55 7.80 9.01
CA ASP A 545 -34.20 7.45 8.63
C ASP A 545 -34.00 7.41 7.12
N LYS A 546 -32.90 8.03 6.67
CA LYS A 546 -32.57 8.13 5.25
C LYS A 546 -31.90 6.87 4.72
N ALA A 547 -32.24 6.52 3.48
CA ALA A 547 -31.56 5.47 2.73
C ALA A 547 -30.21 5.97 2.21
N ILE A 548 -29.19 5.15 2.36
CA ILE A 548 -27.84 5.38 1.85
C ILE A 548 -27.59 4.44 0.69
N SER A 549 -27.00 4.94 -0.39
CA SER A 549 -26.45 4.12 -1.46
C SER A 549 -25.05 4.60 -1.83
N TYR A 550 -24.22 3.66 -2.29
CA TYR A 550 -22.82 3.91 -2.61
C TYR A 550 -22.60 3.77 -4.10
N ASP A 551 -21.78 4.65 -4.66
CA ASP A 551 -21.44 4.69 -6.08
C ASP A 551 -19.96 5.06 -6.22
N LEU A 552 -19.41 4.88 -7.42
CA LEU A 552 -18.07 5.35 -7.76
C LEU A 552 -18.18 6.37 -8.89
N ASP A 553 -17.47 7.48 -8.77
CA ASP A 553 -17.36 8.43 -9.89
C ASP A 553 -16.49 7.85 -11.02
N ASN A 554 -16.42 8.56 -12.14
CA ASN A 554 -15.61 8.15 -13.31
C ASN A 554 -14.12 7.98 -12.98
N ASN A 555 -13.63 8.63 -11.92
CA ASN A 555 -12.25 8.54 -11.44
C ASN A 555 -12.06 7.41 -10.42
N GLY A 556 -13.13 6.71 -10.02
CA GLY A 556 -13.10 5.65 -9.02
C GLY A 556 -13.14 6.14 -7.57
N ASN A 557 -13.49 7.41 -7.33
CA ASN A 557 -13.71 7.92 -5.98
C ASN A 557 -15.09 7.51 -5.48
N LEU A 558 -15.20 7.25 -4.17
CA LEU A 558 -16.48 6.96 -3.54
C LEU A 558 -17.42 8.17 -3.57
N VAL A 559 -18.64 7.89 -3.98
CA VAL A 559 -19.77 8.80 -3.98
C VAL A 559 -20.87 8.17 -3.13
N ILE A 560 -21.41 8.91 -2.17
CA ILE A 560 -22.51 8.44 -1.34
C ILE A 560 -23.75 9.26 -1.63
N LYS A 561 -24.87 8.60 -1.88
CA LYS A 561 -26.17 9.21 -2.09
C LYS A 561 -27.05 8.94 -0.88
N LYS A 562 -27.64 10.00 -0.35
CA LYS A 562 -28.58 9.96 0.77
C LYS A 562 -29.95 10.43 0.33
N CYS A 563 -30.98 9.62 0.54
CA CYS A 563 -32.31 9.86 0.00
C CYS A 563 -33.40 9.69 1.06
N SER A 564 -34.53 10.39 0.91
CA SER A 564 -35.70 10.10 1.75
C SER A 564 -36.37 8.80 1.31
N VAL A 565 -37.29 8.32 2.13
CA VAL A 565 -37.97 7.05 1.91
C VAL A 565 -39.48 7.22 2.09
N TYR A 566 -40.24 6.52 1.26
CA TYR A 566 -41.69 6.44 1.34
C TYR A 566 -42.16 5.55 2.51
N ALA A 567 -43.46 5.61 2.83
CA ALA A 567 -44.05 4.84 3.92
C ALA A 567 -44.02 3.31 3.69
N ASP A 568 -43.85 2.86 2.44
CA ASP A 568 -43.64 1.44 2.12
C ASP A 568 -42.17 1.00 2.29
N GLY A 569 -41.29 1.91 2.68
CA GLY A 569 -39.87 1.68 2.89
C GLY A 569 -39.01 1.75 1.62
N SER A 570 -39.59 2.07 0.47
CA SER A 570 -38.84 2.25 -0.79
C SER A 570 -38.14 3.61 -0.88
N THR A 571 -36.96 3.63 -1.52
CA THR A 571 -36.11 4.82 -1.64
C THR A 571 -36.71 5.83 -2.63
N ASN A 572 -36.82 7.11 -2.22
CA ASN A 572 -37.17 8.20 -3.12
C ASN A 572 -35.92 8.66 -3.90
N THR A 573 -35.70 8.10 -5.08
CA THR A 573 -34.51 8.42 -5.88
C THR A 573 -34.47 9.85 -6.43
N SER A 574 -35.60 10.58 -6.40
CA SER A 574 -35.70 11.94 -6.93
C SER A 574 -35.16 13.04 -6.01
N ASP A 575 -34.99 12.75 -4.72
CA ASP A 575 -34.53 13.72 -3.71
C ASP A 575 -33.14 13.42 -3.14
N CYS A 576 -32.43 12.48 -3.74
CA CYS A 576 -31.11 12.05 -3.28
C CYS A 576 -30.09 13.20 -3.32
N GLN A 577 -29.45 13.43 -2.19
CA GLN A 577 -28.29 14.31 -2.08
C GLN A 577 -27.01 13.49 -2.26
N THR A 578 -26.10 14.00 -3.09
CA THR A 578 -24.84 13.33 -3.41
C THR A 578 -23.69 13.96 -2.63
N TYR A 579 -22.88 13.11 -2.01
CA TYR A 579 -21.69 13.47 -1.27
C TYR A 579 -20.48 12.81 -1.92
N THR A 580 -19.44 13.60 -2.21
CA THR A 580 -18.18 13.13 -2.80
C THR A 580 -17.03 13.33 -1.82
N GLY A 581 -16.11 12.37 -1.74
CA GLY A 581 -14.91 12.45 -0.89
C GLY A 581 -15.01 11.64 0.41
N ASP A 582 -14.26 12.06 1.43
CA ASP A 582 -14.13 11.33 2.70
C ASP A 582 -15.50 11.13 3.38
N ILE A 583 -15.84 9.87 3.63
CA ILE A 583 -16.97 9.37 4.44
C ILE A 583 -17.07 10.07 5.82
N GLY A 584 -16.00 10.74 6.26
CA GLY A 584 -15.90 11.46 7.54
C GLY A 584 -16.33 12.93 7.59
N LYS A 585 -16.76 13.60 6.52
CA LYS A 585 -17.49 14.88 6.71
C LYS A 585 -18.90 14.54 7.16
N ASN A 586 -19.28 14.90 8.40
CA ASN A 586 -20.58 14.79 9.13
C ASN A 586 -21.90 14.78 8.30
N ASN A 587 -22.00 13.96 7.26
CA ASN A 587 -23.07 13.98 6.28
C ASN A 587 -23.95 12.73 6.38
N ILE A 588 -23.45 11.68 7.02
CA ILE A 588 -24.16 10.42 7.30
C ILE A 588 -24.17 10.21 8.81
N ASN A 589 -25.35 9.94 9.36
CA ASN A 589 -25.51 9.68 10.79
C ASN A 589 -25.43 8.17 11.05
N TYR A 590 -24.22 7.67 11.34
CA TYR A 590 -24.01 6.26 11.66
C TYR A 590 -24.67 5.88 12.98
N LEU A 591 -25.13 4.63 13.07
CA LEU A 591 -25.59 4.06 14.34
C LEU A 591 -24.41 4.00 15.33
N ILE A 592 -23.26 3.52 14.86
CA ILE A 592 -22.01 3.48 15.62
C ILE A 592 -20.84 3.78 14.68
N ASP A 593 -19.90 4.61 15.11
CA ASP A 593 -18.56 4.73 14.52
C ASP A 593 -17.54 4.46 15.62
N VAL A 594 -17.01 3.23 15.67
CA VAL A 594 -16.09 2.84 16.75
C VAL A 594 -14.75 3.57 16.65
N GLY A 595 -14.36 4.02 15.45
CA GLY A 595 -13.13 4.78 15.24
C GLY A 595 -13.19 6.11 15.99
N GLU A 596 -14.30 6.83 15.86
CA GLU A 596 -14.56 8.06 16.61
C GLU A 596 -14.69 7.81 18.12
N LYS A 597 -15.39 6.73 18.53
CA LYS A 597 -15.46 6.36 19.96
C LYS A 597 -14.10 6.06 20.56
N LEU A 598 -13.22 5.40 19.81
CA LEU A 598 -11.88 5.04 20.27
C LEU A 598 -10.92 6.25 20.24
N LYS A 599 -11.12 7.19 19.31
CA LYS A 599 -10.43 8.48 19.28
C LYS A 599 -10.64 9.24 20.59
N ASP A 600 -11.89 9.34 21.06
CA ASP A 600 -12.26 10.07 22.28
C ASP A 600 -11.87 9.33 23.57
N ARG A 601 -11.55 8.04 23.49
CA ARG A 601 -11.13 7.23 24.64
C ARG A 601 -9.69 7.54 25.05
N SER A 602 -9.44 7.72 26.36
CA SER A 602 -8.07 7.81 26.88
C SER A 602 -7.30 6.51 26.64
N TYR A 603 -6.02 6.61 26.26
CA TYR A 603 -5.15 5.45 26.07
C TYR A 603 -5.01 4.61 27.35
N SER A 604 -5.05 5.25 28.53
CA SER A 604 -4.94 4.58 29.84
C SER A 604 -6.14 3.70 30.19
N ASP A 605 -7.30 3.96 29.56
CA ASP A 605 -8.54 3.25 29.88
C ASP A 605 -8.72 2.00 29.02
N ARG A 606 -7.86 1.80 28.01
CA ARG A 606 -7.91 0.61 27.13
C ARG A 606 -7.37 -0.61 27.86
N LYS A 607 -8.12 -1.71 27.79
CA LYS A 607 -7.73 -3.00 28.36
C LYS A 607 -7.18 -3.89 27.26
N ILE A 608 -5.88 -3.81 26.99
CA ILE A 608 -5.23 -4.64 25.98
C ILE A 608 -4.42 -5.72 26.68
N TYR A 609 -4.60 -6.97 26.29
CA TYR A 609 -3.92 -8.13 26.86
C TYR A 609 -2.92 -8.71 25.85
N SER A 610 -1.86 -9.33 26.37
CA SER A 610 -0.92 -10.12 25.58
C SER A 610 -0.36 -11.26 26.43
N ILE A 611 0.57 -12.03 25.87
CA ILE A 611 1.23 -13.14 26.52
C ILE A 611 2.64 -12.71 26.92
N ASP A 612 2.91 -12.76 28.23
CA ASP A 612 4.22 -12.39 28.76
C ASP A 612 5.29 -13.47 28.49
N GLU A 613 6.53 -13.19 28.85
CA GLU A 613 7.65 -14.11 28.67
C GLU A 613 7.46 -15.48 29.34
N ASN A 614 6.69 -15.52 30.42
CA ASN A 614 6.39 -16.73 31.16
C ASN A 614 5.14 -17.46 30.62
N GLY A 615 4.52 -16.95 29.55
CA GLY A 615 3.32 -17.54 28.95
C GLY A 615 2.00 -17.13 29.64
N ASN A 616 2.01 -16.11 30.50
CA ASN A 616 0.80 -15.69 31.21
C ASN A 616 0.01 -14.67 30.41
N PHE A 617 -1.33 -14.79 30.47
CA PHE A 617 -2.25 -13.78 29.97
C PHE A 617 -2.21 -12.52 30.85
N LYS A 618 -1.60 -11.44 30.34
CA LYS A 618 -1.25 -10.27 31.14
C LYS A 618 -1.64 -8.97 30.44
N LEU A 619 -2.02 -7.97 31.22
CA LEU A 619 -2.36 -6.65 30.71
C LEU A 619 -1.12 -5.95 30.14
N PHE A 620 -1.20 -5.52 28.88
CA PHE A 620 -0.14 -4.88 28.12
C PHE A 620 -0.08 -3.38 28.47
N THR A 621 0.68 -3.05 29.52
CA THR A 621 0.79 -1.69 30.07
C THR A 621 2.26 -1.34 30.32
N SER A 622 2.57 -0.05 30.35
CA SER A 622 3.91 0.45 30.64
C SER A 622 4.44 0.01 32.02
N SER A 623 3.57 -0.17 33.01
CA SER A 623 3.95 -0.75 34.32
C SER A 623 4.37 -2.22 34.24
N ASN A 624 3.92 -2.95 33.22
CA ASN A 624 4.27 -4.35 32.99
C ASN A 624 5.36 -4.51 31.91
N ALA A 625 6.01 -3.44 31.46
CA ALA A 625 6.93 -3.46 30.32
C ALA A 625 8.06 -4.50 30.45
N SER A 626 8.60 -4.70 31.65
CA SER A 626 9.66 -5.69 31.92
C SER A 626 9.21 -7.15 31.78
N SER A 627 7.92 -7.41 31.58
CA SER A 627 7.40 -8.75 31.30
C SER A 627 7.33 -9.06 29.80
N PHE A 628 7.65 -8.07 28.95
CA PHE A 628 7.52 -8.15 27.49
C PHE A 628 8.79 -7.69 26.75
N ASP A 629 9.82 -7.20 27.45
CA ASP A 629 10.94 -6.50 26.81
C ASP A 629 11.71 -7.37 25.81
N THR A 630 11.99 -8.64 26.15
CA THR A 630 12.65 -9.56 25.23
C THR A 630 11.75 -9.97 24.05
N LEU A 631 10.42 -9.95 24.24
CA LEU A 631 9.44 -10.26 23.19
C LEU A 631 9.25 -9.10 22.21
N LEU A 632 9.40 -7.85 22.67
CA LEU A 632 9.35 -6.65 21.84
C LEU A 632 10.64 -6.47 21.01
N GLY A 633 11.74 -7.04 21.49
CA GLY A 633 13.03 -7.06 20.81
C GLY A 633 14.13 -6.34 21.57
N THR A 634 15.36 -6.77 21.34
CA THR A 634 16.55 -6.30 22.07
C THR A 634 17.54 -5.56 21.18
N ASN A 635 17.41 -5.66 19.86
CA ASN A 635 18.32 -4.97 18.94
C ASN A 635 17.93 -3.49 18.82
N THR A 636 18.71 -2.63 19.46
CA THR A 636 18.48 -1.18 19.45
C THR A 636 18.37 -0.61 18.04
N SER A 637 19.08 -1.15 17.04
CA SER A 637 19.04 -0.63 15.67
C SER A 637 17.69 -0.81 14.96
N GLU A 638 16.85 -1.74 15.44
CA GLU A 638 15.51 -2.03 14.90
C GLU A 638 14.41 -1.12 15.48
N PHE A 639 14.74 -0.27 16.47
CA PHE A 639 13.81 0.67 17.08
C PHE A 639 13.99 2.09 16.51
N PRO A 640 12.89 2.83 16.27
CA PRO A 640 12.99 4.24 15.87
C PRO A 640 13.61 5.08 16.98
N SER A 641 14.24 6.19 16.61
CA SER A 641 14.96 7.09 17.54
C SER A 641 14.05 7.65 18.64
N CYS A 642 12.76 7.83 18.36
CA CYS A 642 11.77 8.33 19.33
C CYS A 642 11.53 7.38 20.52
N LEU A 643 11.84 6.10 20.38
CA LEU A 643 11.70 5.08 21.43
C LEU A 643 13.02 4.82 22.17
N LYS A 644 14.00 5.71 22.04
CA LYS A 644 15.31 5.60 22.70
C LYS A 644 15.55 6.74 23.67
N ASP A 645 16.35 6.48 24.70
CA ASP A 645 16.91 7.53 25.55
C ASP A 645 18.16 8.18 24.90
N THR A 646 18.72 9.19 25.56
CA THR A 646 19.92 9.89 25.09
C THR A 646 21.17 9.00 25.00
N ASN A 647 21.16 7.85 25.67
CA ASN A 647 22.24 6.86 25.65
C ASN A 647 21.99 5.74 24.61
N GLY A 648 20.86 5.78 23.89
CA GLY A 648 20.47 4.79 22.91
C GLY A 648 19.72 3.56 23.46
N ASN A 649 19.37 3.54 24.76
CA ASN A 649 18.62 2.44 25.36
C ASN A 649 17.14 2.50 24.96
N ILE A 650 16.52 1.33 24.80
CA ILE A 650 15.11 1.18 24.41
C ILE A 650 14.19 1.57 25.58
N LYS A 651 13.18 2.40 25.30
CA LYS A 651 12.10 2.76 26.23
C LYS A 651 10.85 1.93 25.96
N TYR A 652 10.83 0.70 26.47
CA TYR A 652 9.69 -0.22 26.27
C TYR A 652 8.36 0.36 26.77
N GLY A 653 8.36 1.12 27.87
CA GLY A 653 7.17 1.80 28.37
C GLY A 653 6.57 2.79 27.37
N ASP A 654 7.41 3.56 26.67
CA ASP A 654 6.96 4.51 25.63
C ASP A 654 6.40 3.78 24.40
N LEU A 655 6.98 2.63 24.03
CA LEU A 655 6.44 1.78 22.97
C LEU A 655 5.04 1.26 23.35
N ILE A 656 4.88 0.72 24.56
CA ILE A 656 3.59 0.20 25.01
C ILE A 656 2.54 1.32 25.05
N ASP A 657 2.88 2.47 25.66
CA ASP A 657 2.00 3.64 25.68
C ASP A 657 1.61 4.09 24.26
N TYR A 658 2.55 4.07 23.30
CA TYR A 658 2.27 4.38 21.90
C TYR A 658 1.27 3.41 21.26
N ILE A 659 1.43 2.10 21.49
CA ILE A 659 0.50 1.07 21.01
C ILE A 659 -0.88 1.23 21.63
N LEU A 660 -0.96 1.58 22.92
CA LEU A 660 -2.22 1.91 23.59
C LEU A 660 -2.88 3.18 23.01
N GLY A 661 -2.12 4.04 22.33
CA GLY A 661 -2.64 5.19 21.59
C GLY A 661 -2.14 6.54 22.11
N LYS A 662 -1.12 6.58 22.96
CA LYS A 662 -0.48 7.84 23.36
C LYS A 662 0.41 8.37 22.24
N GLN A 663 0.29 9.65 21.90
CA GLN A 663 1.26 10.26 20.97
C GLN A 663 2.61 10.42 21.68
N ILE A 664 3.67 9.87 21.07
CA ILE A 664 5.07 10.06 21.48
C ILE A 664 5.75 10.99 20.48
N TYR A 665 6.49 11.99 20.96
CA TYR A 665 7.18 12.95 20.10
C TYR A 665 8.26 12.28 19.25
N GLY A 666 8.31 12.62 17.96
CA GLY A 666 9.25 12.04 17.00
C GLY A 666 8.90 10.64 16.52
N CYS A 667 7.87 9.98 17.08
CA CYS A 667 7.30 8.76 16.49
C CYS A 667 6.27 9.11 15.43
N ARG A 668 5.82 8.11 14.65
CA ARG A 668 4.73 8.26 13.68
C ARG A 668 3.54 9.00 14.29
N ASN A 669 3.06 10.00 13.55
CA ASN A 669 1.96 10.84 14.01
C ASN A 669 0.63 10.10 13.98
N ARG A 670 -0.09 10.14 15.10
CA ARG A 670 -1.47 9.66 15.28
C ARG A 670 -2.41 10.75 15.78
N LYS A 671 -1.91 11.98 16.03
CA LYS A 671 -2.71 13.11 16.52
C LYS A 671 -3.68 13.58 15.43
N VAL A 672 -4.93 13.85 15.83
CA VAL A 672 -6.02 14.23 14.91
C VAL A 672 -6.64 15.60 15.18
N ASP A 673 -6.39 16.20 16.35
CA ASP A 673 -6.91 17.53 16.69
C ASP A 673 -6.01 18.28 17.69
N ASP A 674 -6.27 19.57 17.88
CA ASP A 674 -5.50 20.43 18.80
C ASP A 674 -5.62 20.02 20.27
N ASN A 675 -6.71 19.33 20.64
CA ASN A 675 -6.95 18.81 21.99
C ASN A 675 -6.00 17.65 22.35
N GLY A 676 -5.23 17.14 21.38
CA GLY A 676 -4.28 16.06 21.62
C GLY A 676 -4.89 14.67 21.46
N ASN A 677 -6.11 14.56 20.93
CA ASN A 677 -6.69 13.26 20.65
C ASN A 677 -5.91 12.54 19.55
N THR A 678 -5.90 11.22 19.63
CA THR A 678 -5.20 10.35 18.71
C THR A 678 -6.14 9.32 18.09
N TRP A 679 -5.93 9.03 16.81
CA TRP A 679 -6.59 7.90 16.16
C TRP A 679 -5.90 6.60 16.58
N LYS A 680 -6.68 5.63 17.07
CA LYS A 680 -6.14 4.40 17.70
C LYS A 680 -6.49 3.12 16.96
N LEU A 681 -7.49 3.17 16.05
CA LEU A 681 -7.88 2.01 15.25
C LEU A 681 -7.04 2.00 13.97
N ALA A 682 -6.14 1.03 13.85
CA ALA A 682 -5.35 0.85 12.65
C ALA A 682 -6.20 0.31 11.49
N ASP A 683 -5.56 0.12 10.35
CA ASP A 683 -6.22 -0.42 9.17
C ASP A 683 -6.71 -1.87 9.40
N ILE A 684 -7.97 -2.08 9.06
CA ILE A 684 -8.67 -3.37 8.97
C ILE A 684 -8.91 -3.58 7.47
N MET A 685 -8.25 -4.57 6.88
CA MET A 685 -8.23 -4.75 5.44
C MET A 685 -8.91 -6.03 4.97
N ASN A 686 -8.51 -7.18 5.53
CA ASN A 686 -9.05 -8.49 5.13
C ASN A 686 -9.77 -9.23 6.28
N SER A 687 -9.71 -8.67 7.48
CA SER A 687 -10.41 -9.20 8.65
C SER A 687 -11.88 -8.77 8.62
N SER A 688 -12.77 -9.74 8.38
CA SER A 688 -14.22 -9.51 8.45
C SER A 688 -14.66 -9.37 9.90
N PRO A 689 -15.38 -8.32 10.30
CA PRO A 689 -15.92 -8.24 11.66
C PRO A 689 -16.89 -9.41 11.90
N GLN A 690 -16.94 -9.94 13.12
CA GLN A 690 -17.86 -11.02 13.49
C GLN A 690 -18.73 -10.57 14.66
N ILE A 691 -20.04 -10.55 14.45
CA ILE A 691 -21.03 -10.24 15.49
C ILE A 691 -21.33 -11.52 16.27
N VAL A 692 -21.18 -11.46 17.59
CA VAL A 692 -21.53 -12.54 18.51
C VAL A 692 -22.62 -12.07 19.45
N HIS A 693 -23.68 -12.87 19.51
CA HIS A 693 -24.83 -12.61 20.36
C HIS A 693 -24.64 -13.17 21.77
N TYR A 694 -24.87 -12.34 22.78
CA TYR A 694 -24.95 -12.72 24.20
C TYR A 694 -26.29 -12.27 24.78
N ASP A 695 -26.66 -12.80 25.96
CA ASP A 695 -27.98 -12.59 26.57
C ASP A 695 -28.34 -11.10 26.78
N ASN A 696 -27.33 -10.29 27.09
CA ASN A 696 -27.51 -8.89 27.48
C ASN A 696 -27.17 -7.88 26.37
N TYR A 697 -26.28 -8.23 25.44
CA TYR A 697 -25.82 -7.36 24.35
C TYR A 697 -24.99 -8.14 23.34
N ASP A 698 -24.83 -7.59 22.14
CA ASP A 698 -23.98 -8.12 21.09
C ASP A 698 -22.58 -7.51 21.15
N VAL A 699 -21.59 -8.29 20.72
CA VAL A 699 -20.19 -7.87 20.61
C VAL A 699 -19.70 -8.10 19.19
N VAL A 700 -19.01 -7.12 18.61
CA VAL A 700 -18.28 -7.30 17.36
C VAL A 700 -16.80 -7.53 17.63
N TYR A 701 -16.27 -8.59 17.03
CA TYR A 701 -14.85 -8.95 17.07
C TYR A 701 -14.21 -8.67 15.71
N VAL A 702 -13.07 -7.99 15.68
CA VAL A 702 -12.35 -7.69 14.44
C VAL A 702 -10.86 -7.59 14.68
N ALA A 703 -10.04 -8.12 13.77
CA ALA A 703 -8.58 -8.01 13.84
C ALA A 703 -8.07 -6.82 13.00
N SER A 704 -7.00 -6.18 13.45
CA SER A 704 -6.40 -5.04 12.76
C SER A 704 -4.87 -5.11 12.68
N ASN A 705 -4.27 -4.40 11.72
CA ASN A 705 -2.82 -4.43 11.46
C ASN A 705 -1.97 -3.63 12.46
N ASP A 706 -2.55 -3.11 13.54
CA ASP A 706 -1.78 -2.78 14.76
C ASP A 706 -1.40 -4.01 15.59
N GLY A 707 -1.82 -5.21 15.15
CA GLY A 707 -1.59 -6.48 15.83
C GLY A 707 -2.68 -6.85 16.83
N ILE A 708 -3.73 -6.03 16.97
CA ILE A 708 -4.77 -6.20 17.98
C ILE A 708 -6.00 -6.88 17.38
N LEU A 709 -6.53 -7.88 18.08
CA LEU A 709 -7.92 -8.30 17.96
C LEU A 709 -8.75 -7.43 18.91
N HIS A 710 -9.71 -6.67 18.38
CA HIS A 710 -10.57 -5.79 19.17
C HIS A 710 -11.94 -6.44 19.43
N ALA A 711 -12.50 -6.17 20.61
CA ALA A 711 -13.86 -6.49 20.98
C ALA A 711 -14.64 -5.21 21.31
N PHE A 712 -15.65 -4.87 20.51
CA PHE A 712 -16.50 -3.70 20.71
C PHE A 712 -17.93 -4.09 21.06
N LYS A 713 -18.52 -3.42 22.05
CA LYS A 713 -19.92 -3.63 22.42
C LYS A 713 -20.85 -2.93 21.42
N LEU A 714 -21.74 -3.67 20.78
CA LEU A 714 -22.76 -3.09 19.89
C LEU A 714 -24.02 -2.67 20.64
N GLY A 715 -24.41 -3.38 21.71
CA GLY A 715 -25.71 -3.18 22.37
C GLY A 715 -26.65 -4.34 22.07
N LYS A 716 -27.87 -4.33 22.60
CA LYS A 716 -28.84 -5.41 22.40
C LYS A 716 -29.79 -5.08 21.27
N TYR A 717 -29.72 -5.86 20.19
CA TYR A 717 -30.68 -5.76 19.09
C TYR A 717 -32.05 -6.26 19.52
N GLU A 718 -33.10 -5.47 19.23
CA GLU A 718 -34.50 -5.84 19.48
C GLU A 718 -35.35 -5.50 18.26
N SER A 719 -36.07 -6.49 17.74
CA SER A 719 -37.08 -6.25 16.72
C SER A 719 -38.35 -5.66 17.34
N LEU A 720 -38.91 -4.64 16.70
CA LEU A 720 -40.12 -3.96 17.14
C LEU A 720 -41.29 -4.32 16.21
N ASN A 721 -42.42 -4.68 16.81
CA ASN A 721 -43.68 -4.90 16.09
C ASN A 721 -44.48 -3.59 15.96
N GLN A 722 -43.85 -2.50 15.50
CA GLN A 722 -44.52 -1.21 15.26
C GLN A 722 -44.45 -0.88 13.76
N THR A 723 -45.45 -0.12 13.27
CA THR A 723 -45.53 0.25 11.85
C THR A 723 -44.47 1.26 11.45
N ASP A 724 -44.06 2.13 12.38
CA ASP A 724 -43.19 3.28 12.06
C ASP A 724 -41.75 3.03 12.55
N GLN A 725 -41.56 2.08 13.47
CA GLN A 725 -40.30 1.68 14.08
C GLN A 725 -40.18 0.14 14.07
N VAL A 726 -39.20 -0.40 13.36
CA VAL A 726 -39.13 -1.86 13.12
C VAL A 726 -38.01 -2.57 13.89
N ALA A 727 -37.02 -1.81 14.37
CA ALA A 727 -35.92 -2.31 15.18
C ALA A 727 -35.37 -1.22 16.11
N GLN A 728 -34.71 -1.64 17.18
CA GLN A 728 -33.93 -0.76 18.05
C GLN A 728 -32.70 -1.45 18.62
N LEU A 729 -31.72 -0.66 19.04
CA LEU A 729 -30.53 -1.07 19.76
C LEU A 729 -30.57 -0.47 21.17
N THR A 730 -30.51 -1.32 22.20
CA THR A 730 -30.62 -0.89 23.60
C THR A 730 -29.36 -1.19 24.42
N GLY A 731 -29.26 -0.55 25.58
CA GLY A 731 -28.19 -0.76 26.56
C GLY A 731 -27.15 0.36 26.61
N ASP A 732 -26.31 0.31 27.64
CA ASP A 732 -25.32 1.36 27.91
C ASP A 732 -23.97 1.09 27.23
N ASN A 733 -23.22 2.17 26.98
CA ASN A 733 -21.86 2.14 26.42
C ASN A 733 -21.76 1.47 25.04
N ILE A 734 -22.74 1.72 24.18
CA ILE A 734 -22.72 1.31 22.77
C ILE A 734 -21.48 1.87 22.05
N GLY A 735 -20.79 1.03 21.29
CA GLY A 735 -19.53 1.32 20.60
C GLY A 735 -18.27 1.30 21.48
N LYS A 736 -18.36 0.92 22.76
CA LYS A 736 -17.21 0.88 23.67
C LYS A 736 -16.31 -0.33 23.38
N GLU A 737 -15.00 -0.09 23.32
CA GLU A 737 -13.98 -1.15 23.34
C GLU A 737 -13.98 -1.83 24.72
N LEU A 738 -14.32 -3.12 24.76
CA LEU A 738 -14.30 -3.93 25.98
C LEU A 738 -12.88 -4.32 26.34
N TRP A 739 -12.15 -4.84 25.36
CA TRP A 739 -10.76 -5.25 25.47
C TRP A 739 -10.13 -5.43 24.07
N GLY A 740 -8.81 -5.56 24.04
CA GLY A 740 -8.04 -5.99 22.87
C GLY A 740 -7.05 -7.10 23.22
N PHE A 741 -6.63 -7.90 22.24
CA PHE A 741 -5.63 -8.95 22.41
C PHE A 741 -4.52 -8.86 21.36
N ILE A 742 -3.26 -8.88 21.81
CA ILE A 742 -2.07 -8.93 20.96
C ILE A 742 -1.43 -10.32 21.11
N PRO A 743 -1.39 -11.14 20.04
CA PRO A 743 -0.72 -12.45 20.06
C PRO A 743 0.79 -12.30 20.31
N LYS A 744 1.41 -13.30 20.94
CA LYS A 744 2.83 -13.27 21.33
C LYS A 744 3.73 -13.02 20.13
N ASN A 745 3.45 -13.67 19.00
CA ASN A 745 4.25 -13.52 17.80
C ASN A 745 4.07 -12.18 17.07
N ALA A 746 3.12 -11.32 17.46
CA ALA A 746 2.99 -9.98 16.91
C ALA A 746 3.89 -8.96 17.64
N LEU A 747 4.29 -9.26 18.88
CA LEU A 747 5.03 -8.34 19.75
C LEU A 747 6.32 -7.77 19.12
N PRO A 748 7.18 -8.57 18.44
CA PRO A 748 8.42 -8.03 17.85
C PRO A 748 8.18 -6.92 16.82
N TYR A 749 7.04 -6.96 16.14
CA TYR A 749 6.72 -6.04 15.05
C TYR A 749 6.14 -4.71 15.51
N LEU A 750 5.65 -4.63 16.75
CA LEU A 750 5.01 -3.42 17.29
C LEU A 750 5.94 -2.20 17.26
N ARG A 751 7.26 -2.42 17.39
CA ARG A 751 8.28 -1.36 17.28
C ARG A 751 8.27 -0.63 15.94
N TYR A 752 7.92 -1.32 14.85
CA TYR A 752 7.85 -0.74 13.52
C TYR A 752 6.62 0.16 13.35
N LEU A 753 5.52 -0.11 14.07
CA LEU A 753 4.31 0.73 14.04
C LEU A 753 4.55 2.16 14.54
N ALA A 754 5.61 2.36 15.34
CA ALA A 754 6.04 3.66 15.87
C ALA A 754 7.00 4.41 14.93
N ASP A 755 7.53 3.77 13.90
CA ASP A 755 8.50 4.38 12.98
C ASP A 755 7.84 5.51 12.15
N PRO A 756 8.40 6.74 12.15
CA PRO A 756 7.88 7.85 11.33
C PRO A 756 7.77 7.54 9.83
N ASN A 757 8.64 6.65 9.33
CA ASN A 757 8.65 6.18 7.95
C ASN A 757 7.88 4.87 7.76
N TYR A 758 6.99 4.51 8.69
CA TYR A 758 6.18 3.30 8.63
C TYR A 758 5.58 3.06 7.26
N CYS A 759 5.92 1.90 6.70
CA CYS A 759 5.22 1.31 5.59
C CYS A 759 4.15 0.36 6.12
N HIS A 760 3.12 0.07 5.34
CA HIS A 760 2.15 -0.95 5.74
C HIS A 760 2.81 -2.33 5.89
N ILE A 761 2.56 -2.99 7.02
CA ILE A 761 2.92 -4.39 7.30
C ILE A 761 1.66 -5.15 7.70
N TYR A 762 1.51 -6.39 7.25
CA TYR A 762 0.44 -7.26 7.75
C TYR A 762 0.81 -7.79 9.15
N LEU A 763 -0.13 -7.78 10.09
CA LEU A 763 0.04 -8.38 11.42
C LEU A 763 -1.11 -9.31 11.77
N ASN A 764 -2.21 -8.78 12.30
CA ASN A 764 -3.38 -9.56 12.69
C ASN A 764 -4.51 -9.24 11.69
N ASP A 765 -4.53 -9.97 10.57
CA ASP A 765 -5.38 -9.64 9.40
C ASP A 765 -6.35 -10.77 9.02
N LEU A 766 -6.30 -11.91 9.71
CA LEU A 766 -7.24 -13.01 9.46
C LEU A 766 -8.64 -12.64 10.00
N THR A 767 -9.69 -13.07 9.29
CA THR A 767 -11.06 -13.00 9.81
C THR A 767 -11.19 -13.90 11.06
N PRO A 768 -11.69 -13.39 12.20
CA PRO A 768 -11.93 -14.23 13.38
C PRO A 768 -12.90 -15.36 13.05
N TYR A 769 -12.60 -16.57 13.51
CA TYR A 769 -13.47 -17.73 13.37
C TYR A 769 -14.02 -18.12 14.74
N ILE A 770 -15.34 -18.12 14.89
CA ILE A 770 -16.00 -18.27 16.19
C ILE A 770 -16.92 -19.48 16.15
N PHE A 771 -16.78 -20.37 17.15
CA PHE A 771 -17.62 -21.56 17.27
C PHE A 771 -17.95 -21.88 18.73
N ASN A 772 -19.04 -22.62 18.94
CA ASN A 772 -19.38 -23.20 20.24
C ASN A 772 -18.69 -24.56 20.38
N SER A 773 -17.83 -24.70 21.38
CA SER A 773 -17.14 -25.96 21.69
C SER A 773 -18.08 -26.97 22.32
N ILE A 774 -17.84 -28.26 22.10
CA ILE A 774 -18.49 -29.36 22.84
C ILE A 774 -18.34 -29.24 24.37
N SER A 775 -17.34 -28.48 24.84
CA SER A 775 -17.13 -28.18 26.26
C SER A 775 -18.05 -27.08 26.83
N GLY A 776 -18.93 -26.51 26.01
CA GLY A 776 -19.84 -25.41 26.38
C GLY A 776 -19.22 -24.01 26.32
N LYS A 777 -17.98 -23.88 25.82
CA LYS A 777 -17.28 -22.59 25.64
C LYS A 777 -17.56 -21.98 24.27
N LYS A 778 -17.61 -20.65 24.19
CA LYS A 778 -17.48 -19.91 22.93
C LYS A 778 -16.00 -19.67 22.64
N ILE A 779 -15.45 -20.28 21.60
CA ILE A 779 -14.03 -20.14 21.23
C ILE A 779 -13.91 -19.26 20.00
N LEU A 780 -12.99 -18.30 20.04
CA LEU A 780 -12.58 -17.47 18.92
C LEU A 780 -11.16 -17.87 18.51
N ILE A 781 -10.96 -18.15 17.22
CA ILE A 781 -9.66 -18.36 16.59
C ILE A 781 -9.34 -17.17 15.70
N GLY A 782 -8.17 -16.55 15.92
CA GLY A 782 -7.61 -15.54 15.03
C GLY A 782 -6.26 -15.98 14.45
N GLY A 783 -5.67 -15.14 13.61
CA GLY A 783 -4.38 -15.45 12.99
C GLY A 783 -3.85 -14.33 12.12
N PHE A 784 -2.65 -14.53 11.58
CA PHE A 784 -1.91 -13.44 10.95
C PHE A 784 -2.21 -13.26 9.46
N ARG A 785 -2.85 -14.24 8.81
CA ARG A 785 -3.06 -14.27 7.35
C ARG A 785 -1.72 -14.19 6.61
N LEU A 786 -1.32 -12.99 6.16
CA LEU A 786 -0.02 -12.72 5.51
C LEU A 786 0.98 -12.01 6.45
N GLY A 787 0.68 -11.89 7.74
CA GLY A 787 1.55 -11.27 8.74
C GLY A 787 2.54 -12.22 9.40
N GLY A 788 3.52 -11.65 10.08
CA GLY A 788 4.59 -12.38 10.77
C GLY A 788 5.66 -12.93 9.83
N GLY A 789 6.61 -13.68 10.39
CA GLY A 789 7.69 -14.35 9.67
C GLY A 789 7.38 -15.82 9.42
N CYS A 790 7.81 -16.35 8.28
CA CYS A 790 7.58 -17.74 7.88
C CYS A 790 8.70 -18.70 8.34
N GLY A 791 9.68 -18.19 9.10
CA GLY A 791 10.66 -18.98 9.84
C GLY A 791 11.44 -20.02 9.04
N TYR A 792 12.32 -19.60 8.13
CA TYR A 792 13.24 -20.54 7.48
C TYR A 792 14.68 -20.00 7.42
N ASN A 793 15.56 -20.62 8.20
CA ASN A 793 17.00 -20.38 8.11
C ASN A 793 17.57 -21.19 6.94
N CYS A 794 17.88 -20.50 5.85
CA CYS A 794 18.69 -21.07 4.78
C CYS A 794 20.11 -21.32 5.30
N SER A 795 20.44 -22.58 5.60
CA SER A 795 21.80 -23.01 5.88
C SER A 795 22.59 -23.09 4.57
N GLY A 796 23.18 -21.96 4.15
CA GLY A 796 24.02 -21.86 2.95
C GLY A 796 23.57 -20.72 2.01
N ASP A 797 24.56 -20.13 1.31
CA ASP A 797 24.46 -19.08 0.29
C ASP A 797 23.04 -18.56 -0.02
N GLN A 798 22.74 -17.35 0.45
CA GLN A 798 21.45 -16.66 0.32
C GLN A 798 20.97 -16.51 -1.14
N SER A 799 21.86 -16.63 -2.13
CA SER A 799 21.49 -16.56 -3.55
C SER A 799 20.64 -17.76 -4.02
N SER A 800 20.54 -18.83 -3.23
CA SER A 800 19.86 -20.08 -3.58
C SER A 800 18.44 -20.24 -3.01
N CYS A 801 18.00 -19.35 -2.12
CA CYS A 801 16.69 -19.42 -1.48
C CYS A 801 15.68 -18.46 -2.10
N SER A 802 14.43 -18.91 -2.28
CA SER A 802 13.31 -17.99 -2.57
C SER A 802 13.03 -17.15 -1.34
N ASN A 803 13.59 -15.94 -1.30
CA ASN A 803 13.48 -14.87 -0.30
C ASN A 803 12.26 -15.01 0.65
N PRO A 804 12.34 -15.85 1.70
CA PRO A 804 11.23 -16.02 2.63
C PRO A 804 11.17 -14.80 3.55
N VAL A 805 9.97 -14.44 3.99
CA VAL A 805 9.81 -13.36 4.98
C VAL A 805 10.26 -13.90 6.33
N ASN A 806 11.42 -13.48 6.82
CA ASN A 806 11.98 -13.97 8.08
C ASN A 806 11.50 -13.13 9.27
N PRO A 807 11.21 -13.73 10.44
CA PRO A 807 10.94 -12.95 11.65
C PRO A 807 12.16 -12.10 12.04
N PRO A 808 11.98 -11.06 12.87
CA PRO A 808 13.12 -10.27 13.30
C PRO A 808 14.15 -11.13 14.03
N SER A 809 15.42 -10.96 13.65
CA SER A 809 16.49 -11.87 14.06
C SER A 809 16.84 -11.79 15.55
N ASP A 810 16.50 -10.67 16.21
CA ASP A 810 16.75 -10.44 17.63
C ASP A 810 15.72 -11.11 18.55
N THR A 811 14.54 -11.46 18.02
CA THR A 811 13.51 -12.22 18.72
C THR A 811 13.40 -13.67 18.21
N CYS A 812 14.13 -14.01 17.15
CA CYS A 812 14.16 -15.36 16.59
C CYS A 812 15.56 -15.97 16.54
N THR A 813 15.86 -16.82 17.53
CA THR A 813 17.10 -17.59 17.65
C THR A 813 16.84 -19.10 17.50
N SER A 814 17.89 -19.92 17.38
CA SER A 814 17.78 -21.37 17.21
C SER A 814 17.13 -22.11 18.39
N SER A 815 17.10 -21.50 19.59
CA SER A 815 16.52 -22.08 20.81
C SER A 815 15.14 -21.51 21.19
N SER A 816 14.79 -20.33 20.69
CA SER A 816 13.49 -19.70 20.91
C SER A 816 13.20 -18.71 19.79
N CYS A 817 12.07 -18.88 19.11
CA CYS A 817 11.67 -17.99 18.02
C CYS A 817 10.31 -17.36 18.27
N VAL A 818 10.31 -16.03 18.32
CA VAL A 818 9.12 -15.18 18.42
C VAL A 818 9.10 -14.24 17.23
N GLY A 819 7.92 -14.06 16.65
CA GLY A 819 7.73 -13.29 15.42
C GLY A 819 7.22 -14.15 14.27
N LEU A 820 6.90 -15.43 14.49
CA LEU A 820 6.44 -16.30 13.42
C LEU A 820 4.96 -16.05 13.08
N SER A 821 4.56 -16.30 11.84
CA SER A 821 3.14 -16.36 11.49
C SER A 821 2.46 -17.41 12.36
N SER A 822 1.27 -17.10 12.86
CA SER A 822 0.61 -17.90 13.88
C SER A 822 -0.91 -17.82 13.82
N TYR A 823 -1.54 -18.81 14.47
CA TYR A 823 -2.94 -18.82 14.85
C TYR A 823 -3.05 -18.77 16.37
N TYR A 824 -4.12 -18.22 16.92
CA TYR A 824 -4.34 -18.17 18.36
C TYR A 824 -5.82 -18.40 18.69
N ALA A 825 -6.10 -18.87 19.90
CA ALA A 825 -7.45 -19.09 20.38
C ALA A 825 -7.73 -18.44 21.74
N LEU A 826 -8.93 -17.88 21.87
CA LEU A 826 -9.47 -17.27 23.08
C LEU A 826 -10.82 -17.90 23.42
N ASP A 827 -11.05 -18.12 24.71
CA ASP A 827 -12.39 -18.36 25.25
C ASP A 827 -13.06 -17.00 25.50
N ILE A 828 -14.13 -16.75 24.75
CA ILE A 828 -14.93 -15.53 24.77
C ILE A 828 -16.35 -15.81 25.31
N THR A 829 -16.53 -16.87 26.10
CA THR A 829 -17.82 -17.21 26.72
C THR A 829 -18.33 -16.07 27.61
N ASP A 830 -17.42 -15.48 28.38
CA ASP A 830 -17.65 -14.20 29.07
C ASP A 830 -17.12 -13.05 28.17
N PRO A 831 -18.00 -12.21 27.60
CA PRO A 831 -17.58 -11.14 26.69
C PRO A 831 -16.73 -10.06 27.38
N GLU A 832 -16.77 -9.92 28.71
CA GLU A 832 -15.98 -8.93 29.44
C GLU A 832 -14.62 -9.47 29.91
N ASN A 833 -14.50 -10.78 30.09
CA ASN A 833 -13.32 -11.44 30.67
C ASN A 833 -12.81 -12.57 29.77
N PRO A 834 -12.14 -12.25 28.64
CA PRO A 834 -11.59 -13.27 27.75
C PRO A 834 -10.50 -14.07 28.43
N LYS A 835 -10.35 -15.34 28.04
CA LYS A 835 -9.23 -16.19 28.50
C LYS A 835 -8.43 -16.67 27.31
N PHE A 836 -7.11 -16.56 27.42
CA PHE A 836 -6.22 -17.19 26.44
C PHE A 836 -6.22 -18.71 26.58
N LEU A 837 -6.34 -19.40 25.45
CA LEU A 837 -6.24 -20.86 25.39
C LEU A 837 -4.87 -21.28 24.88
N TRP A 838 -4.52 -20.87 23.67
CA TRP A 838 -3.28 -21.28 23.02
C TRP A 838 -2.91 -20.36 21.84
N GLU A 839 -1.65 -20.44 21.43
CA GLU A 839 -1.12 -19.84 20.20
C GLU A 839 -0.26 -20.90 19.50
N PHE A 840 -0.59 -21.18 18.25
CA PHE A 840 0.06 -22.19 17.43
C PHE A 840 0.91 -21.54 16.34
N THR A 841 2.19 -21.90 16.34
CA THR A 841 3.11 -21.67 15.23
C THR A 841 3.98 -22.91 15.06
N TYR A 842 4.45 -23.14 13.84
CA TYR A 842 5.29 -24.28 13.51
C TYR A 842 6.33 -23.88 12.47
N LYS A 843 7.51 -24.50 12.52
CA LYS A 843 8.64 -24.16 11.63
C LYS A 843 8.31 -24.22 10.13
N ASP A 844 7.36 -25.07 9.75
CA ASP A 844 6.96 -25.29 8.35
C ASP A 844 5.54 -24.75 8.09
N LEU A 845 4.98 -23.90 8.97
CA LEU A 845 3.62 -23.40 8.84
C LEU A 845 3.47 -22.45 7.64
N GLY A 846 4.50 -21.65 7.33
CA GLY A 846 4.38 -20.51 6.43
C GLY A 846 3.38 -19.47 6.97
N PHE A 847 2.87 -18.62 6.09
CA PHE A 847 1.82 -17.65 6.41
C PHE A 847 0.52 -18.35 6.83
N ALA A 848 -0.11 -17.86 7.90
CA ALA A 848 -1.38 -18.35 8.45
C ALA A 848 -2.61 -18.02 7.57
N TYR A 849 -2.56 -18.40 6.29
CA TYR A 849 -3.55 -18.04 5.25
C TYR A 849 -4.77 -18.97 5.19
N SER A 850 -4.58 -20.27 5.42
CA SER A 850 -5.63 -21.29 5.23
C SER A 850 -6.83 -21.11 6.15
N GLY A 851 -6.62 -20.60 7.37
CA GLY A 851 -7.66 -20.52 8.39
C GLY A 851 -8.04 -21.90 8.97
N PRO A 852 -8.92 -21.91 9.98
CA PRO A 852 -9.26 -23.13 10.71
C PRO A 852 -10.29 -24.00 9.97
N GLY A 853 -10.17 -25.32 10.15
CA GLY A 853 -11.27 -26.28 9.96
C GLY A 853 -11.62 -26.97 11.28
N LEU A 854 -12.89 -26.92 11.68
CA LEU A 854 -13.38 -27.55 12.91
C LEU A 854 -13.86 -28.97 12.62
N ILE A 855 -13.39 -29.94 13.39
CA ILE A 855 -13.80 -31.35 13.31
C ILE A 855 -14.35 -31.77 14.66
N ARG A 856 -15.62 -32.14 14.71
CA ARG A 856 -16.22 -32.84 15.86
C ARG A 856 -16.32 -34.32 15.51
N THR A 857 -15.81 -35.22 16.35
CA THR A 857 -15.87 -36.67 16.08
C THR A 857 -16.01 -37.46 17.39
N LYS A 858 -16.25 -38.77 17.27
CA LYS A 858 -16.12 -39.72 18.37
C LYS A 858 -14.91 -40.60 18.17
N GLU A 859 -14.00 -40.56 19.13
CA GLU A 859 -12.90 -41.52 19.21
C GLU A 859 -13.20 -42.53 20.32
N ASN A 860 -13.39 -43.81 19.94
CA ASN A 860 -13.70 -44.90 20.87
C ASN A 860 -14.90 -44.58 21.80
N GLY A 861 -15.90 -43.88 21.28
CA GLY A 861 -17.11 -43.49 22.02
C GLY A 861 -16.99 -42.21 22.84
N VAL A 862 -15.84 -41.53 22.82
CA VAL A 862 -15.61 -40.25 23.51
C VAL A 862 -15.67 -39.11 22.52
N ASP A 863 -16.44 -38.07 22.83
CA ASP A 863 -16.51 -36.85 22.02
C ASP A 863 -15.16 -36.14 22.00
N LYS A 864 -14.72 -35.79 20.79
CA LYS A 864 -13.47 -35.10 20.50
C LYS A 864 -13.71 -33.94 19.56
N GLU A 865 -12.95 -32.88 19.77
CA GLU A 865 -13.04 -31.66 18.97
C GLU A 865 -11.63 -31.20 18.59
N TYR A 866 -11.36 -31.19 17.29
CA TYR A 866 -10.06 -30.85 16.72
C TYR A 866 -10.16 -29.63 15.81
N ILE A 867 -9.07 -28.88 15.72
CA ILE A 867 -8.88 -27.83 14.72
C ILE A 867 -7.79 -28.28 13.76
N ILE A 868 -8.02 -28.11 12.47
CA ILE A 868 -6.99 -28.28 11.45
C ILE A 868 -6.54 -26.93 10.90
N PHE A 869 -5.24 -26.84 10.64
CA PHE A 869 -4.61 -25.79 9.84
C PHE A 869 -3.79 -26.43 8.75
N ALA A 870 -3.62 -25.76 7.62
CA ALA A 870 -2.75 -26.25 6.55
C ALA A 870 -1.63 -25.25 6.23
N SER A 871 -0.48 -25.76 5.79
CA SER A 871 0.71 -24.94 5.53
C SER A 871 0.46 -23.91 4.42
N GLY A 872 0.92 -22.68 4.66
CA GLY A 872 0.78 -21.54 3.78
C GLY A 872 2.04 -21.24 2.94
N MET A 873 1.96 -20.13 2.22
CA MET A 873 3.06 -19.59 1.41
C MET A 873 4.14 -18.94 2.31
N HIS A 874 5.36 -18.79 1.82
CA HIS A 874 6.49 -18.28 2.62
C HIS A 874 6.97 -16.88 2.21
N ASN A 875 6.37 -16.29 1.17
CA ASN A 875 6.63 -14.94 0.69
C ASN A 875 5.37 -14.34 0.08
N TYR A 876 5.35 -13.01 -0.06
CA TYR A 876 4.19 -12.27 -0.56
C TYR A 876 3.86 -12.53 -2.04
N SER A 877 4.76 -13.08 -2.85
CA SER A 877 4.46 -13.47 -4.24
C SER A 877 3.90 -14.88 -4.38
N ALA A 878 3.82 -15.64 -3.28
CA ALA A 878 3.44 -17.05 -3.27
C ALA A 878 4.19 -17.89 -4.32
N GLN A 879 5.50 -17.64 -4.45
CA GLN A 879 6.42 -18.38 -5.33
C GLN A 879 7.39 -19.25 -4.53
N PHE A 880 7.80 -20.35 -5.14
CA PHE A 880 8.85 -21.26 -4.69
C PHE A 880 10.08 -21.09 -5.62
N ALA A 881 11.31 -21.15 -5.09
CA ALA A 881 12.53 -20.92 -5.87
C ALA A 881 12.80 -22.04 -6.89
N ASN A 882 13.59 -21.68 -7.91
CA ASN A 882 14.28 -22.62 -8.79
C ASN A 882 15.75 -22.70 -8.36
N GLY A 883 16.29 -23.92 -8.21
CA GLY A 883 17.75 -24.14 -8.18
C GLY A 883 18.34 -24.83 -6.95
N ALA A 884 17.60 -25.02 -5.86
CA ALA A 884 18.09 -25.85 -4.76
C ALA A 884 17.66 -27.31 -4.99
N ASN A 885 18.60 -28.12 -5.46
CA ASN A 885 18.45 -29.56 -5.66
C ASN A 885 18.16 -30.34 -4.35
N ASN A 886 18.01 -29.62 -3.23
CA ASN A 886 17.70 -30.13 -1.89
C ASN A 886 16.40 -29.55 -1.29
N GLU A 887 15.57 -28.79 -2.03
CA GLU A 887 14.28 -28.30 -1.51
C GLU A 887 13.16 -29.36 -1.59
N THR A 888 13.35 -30.50 -0.91
CA THR A 888 12.31 -31.51 -0.65
C THR A 888 11.27 -31.07 0.39
N ASP A 889 11.38 -29.85 0.93
CA ASP A 889 10.81 -29.51 2.24
C ASP A 889 9.63 -28.52 2.21
N ARG A 890 9.17 -28.09 1.03
CA ARG A 890 7.98 -27.21 0.90
C ARG A 890 6.73 -27.98 0.49
N GLU A 891 6.56 -29.10 1.15
CA GLU A 891 5.40 -29.97 1.07
C GLU A 891 4.19 -29.31 1.75
N LEU A 892 3.01 -29.44 1.13
CA LEU A 892 1.75 -29.12 1.79
C LEU A 892 1.53 -30.05 2.99
N LYS A 893 1.39 -29.48 4.19
CA LYS A 893 1.17 -30.21 5.44
C LYS A 893 -0.16 -29.79 6.07
N ILE A 894 -0.80 -30.72 6.78
CA ILE A 894 -2.01 -30.46 7.58
C ILE A 894 -1.65 -30.71 9.05
N TYR A 895 -1.87 -29.72 9.89
CA TYR A 895 -1.64 -29.77 11.33
C TYR A 895 -2.97 -29.99 12.03
N VAL A 896 -3.09 -31.06 12.81
CA VAL A 896 -4.28 -31.43 13.59
C VAL A 896 -4.00 -31.12 15.05
N LEU A 897 -4.81 -30.23 15.63
CA LEU A 897 -4.66 -29.75 17.00
C LEU A 897 -5.90 -30.10 17.82
N ASP A 898 -5.73 -30.35 19.11
CA ASP A 898 -6.84 -30.31 20.06
C ASP A 898 -7.38 -28.87 20.17
N SER A 899 -8.69 -28.71 20.01
CA SER A 899 -9.34 -27.40 19.96
C SER A 899 -9.21 -26.59 21.26
N ASN A 900 -9.13 -27.25 22.41
CA ASN A 900 -9.13 -26.60 23.72
C ASN A 900 -7.72 -26.26 24.20
N THR A 901 -6.76 -27.12 23.92
CA THR A 901 -5.37 -27.01 24.42
C THR A 901 -4.39 -26.51 23.37
N GLY A 902 -4.72 -26.60 22.08
CA GLY A 902 -3.83 -26.26 20.97
C GLY A 902 -2.66 -27.23 20.82
N GLN A 903 -2.70 -28.37 21.52
CA GLN A 903 -1.69 -29.41 21.40
C GLN A 903 -1.71 -29.99 19.98
N LEU A 904 -0.55 -30.02 19.32
CA LEU A 904 -0.39 -30.68 18.03
C LEU A 904 -0.48 -32.20 18.22
N GLU A 905 -1.59 -32.80 17.79
CA GLU A 905 -1.85 -34.24 17.89
C GLU A 905 -1.26 -35.01 16.70
N ARG A 906 -1.28 -34.39 15.51
CA ARG A 906 -0.74 -35.02 14.30
C ARG A 906 -0.35 -33.98 13.25
N THR A 907 0.73 -34.26 12.52
CA THR A 907 1.00 -33.65 11.21
C THR A 907 0.77 -34.67 10.12
N ILE A 908 -0.11 -34.36 9.17
CA ILE A 908 -0.35 -35.17 7.97
C ILE A 908 0.52 -34.59 6.84
N TYR A 909 1.41 -35.45 6.34
CA TYR A 909 2.28 -35.19 5.20
C TYR A 909 1.56 -35.62 3.92
N THR A 910 1.27 -34.68 3.02
CA THR A 910 0.48 -34.93 1.80
C THR A 910 1.29 -35.48 0.62
N GLY A 911 2.62 -35.33 0.66
CA GLY A 911 3.53 -35.58 -0.45
C GLY A 911 3.49 -34.54 -1.58
N ILE A 912 2.63 -33.51 -1.47
CA ILE A 912 2.45 -32.51 -2.52
C ILE A 912 3.50 -31.40 -2.36
N GLN A 913 4.54 -31.48 -3.17
CA GLN A 913 5.68 -30.55 -3.12
C GLN A 913 5.36 -29.19 -3.77
N LYS A 914 6.01 -28.13 -3.27
CA LYS A 914 5.86 -26.75 -3.73
C LYS A 914 4.40 -26.29 -3.72
N ALA A 915 3.69 -26.60 -2.64
CA ALA A 915 2.28 -26.34 -2.52
C ALA A 915 1.90 -25.71 -1.18
N PHE A 916 0.82 -24.95 -1.20
CA PHE A 916 0.20 -24.36 -0.03
C PHE A 916 -1.33 -24.45 -0.14
N SER A 917 -2.01 -24.46 1.00
CA SER A 917 -3.47 -24.57 1.04
C SER A 917 -4.16 -23.25 0.71
N GLY A 918 -5.32 -23.35 0.05
CA GLY A 918 -6.33 -22.30 0.05
C GLY A 918 -7.07 -22.22 1.39
N ARG A 919 -8.14 -21.42 1.41
CA ARG A 919 -8.97 -21.19 2.60
C ARG A 919 -9.81 -22.43 2.98
N ILE A 920 -9.91 -22.69 4.28
CA ILE A 920 -10.68 -23.80 4.86
C ILE A 920 -11.98 -23.27 5.48
N PHE A 921 -11.91 -22.49 6.57
CA PHE A 921 -13.04 -21.81 7.24
C PHE A 921 -14.35 -22.64 7.26
N SER A 922 -14.29 -23.86 7.77
CA SER A 922 -15.36 -24.86 7.64
C SER A 922 -15.53 -25.71 8.90
N GLU A 923 -16.78 -26.06 9.23
CA GLU A 923 -17.10 -27.14 10.18
C GLU A 923 -17.18 -28.54 9.50
N GLY A 924 -16.94 -28.57 8.19
CA GLY A 924 -17.01 -29.77 7.36
C GLY A 924 -18.43 -30.19 7.00
N LEU A 925 -18.53 -31.38 6.42
CA LEU A 925 -19.77 -32.04 6.06
C LEU A 925 -20.16 -33.01 7.17
N ASP A 926 -21.42 -32.92 7.62
CA ASP A 926 -22.14 -33.95 8.39
C ASP A 926 -23.31 -34.40 7.49
N PHE A 927 -23.18 -35.55 6.83
CA PHE A 927 -24.17 -35.98 5.84
C PHE A 927 -25.28 -36.85 6.43
N ASP A 928 -25.08 -37.47 7.60
CA ASP A 928 -26.08 -38.31 8.26
C ASP A 928 -26.77 -37.61 9.44
N GLY A 929 -26.37 -36.37 9.76
CA GLY A 929 -27.02 -35.51 10.73
C GLY A 929 -26.81 -35.95 12.16
N ASP A 930 -25.68 -36.63 12.44
CA ASP A 930 -25.36 -37.14 13.78
C ASP A 930 -24.68 -36.10 14.68
N GLY A 931 -24.40 -34.90 14.15
CA GLY A 931 -23.74 -33.79 14.84
C GLY A 931 -22.21 -33.88 14.81
N TYR A 932 -21.64 -34.87 14.14
CA TYR A 932 -20.20 -35.05 13.98
C TYR A 932 -19.77 -34.77 12.54
N THR A 933 -18.60 -34.19 12.39
CA THR A 933 -17.99 -33.95 11.09
C THR A 933 -17.59 -35.29 10.47
N ASP A 934 -18.07 -35.58 9.27
CA ASP A 934 -17.65 -36.75 8.49
C ASP A 934 -16.41 -36.44 7.64
N TYR A 935 -16.38 -35.27 7.01
CA TYR A 935 -15.31 -34.87 6.08
C TYR A 935 -15.05 -33.35 6.09
N ILE A 936 -13.83 -32.95 5.74
CA ILE A 936 -13.50 -31.56 5.37
C ILE A 936 -12.89 -31.55 3.97
N ALA A 937 -13.28 -30.58 3.13
CA ALA A 937 -12.67 -30.34 1.82
C ALA A 937 -12.02 -28.95 1.75
N PHE A 938 -10.88 -28.86 1.08
CA PHE A 938 -10.22 -27.58 0.81
C PHE A 938 -9.35 -27.65 -0.44
N GLY A 939 -9.14 -26.50 -1.06
CA GLY A 939 -8.30 -26.36 -2.25
C GLY A 939 -6.83 -26.14 -1.91
N TYR A 940 -5.95 -26.34 -2.89
CA TYR A 940 -4.55 -25.96 -2.79
C TYR A 940 -4.00 -25.37 -4.09
N THR A 941 -2.86 -24.68 -3.95
CA THR A 941 -2.07 -24.13 -5.05
C THR A 941 -0.71 -24.80 -5.08
N GLN A 942 -0.25 -25.21 -6.26
CA GLN A 942 1.02 -25.86 -6.48
C GLN A 942 1.79 -25.21 -7.63
N GLN A 943 3.08 -24.93 -7.43
CA GLN A 943 3.96 -24.49 -8.51
C GLN A 943 4.43 -25.69 -9.33
N SER A 944 4.20 -25.67 -10.64
CA SER A 944 4.52 -26.74 -11.57
C SER A 944 5.53 -26.26 -12.61
N GLY A 945 6.78 -26.72 -12.53
CA GLY A 945 7.83 -26.36 -13.49
C GLY A 945 8.55 -25.04 -13.15
N SER A 946 8.48 -24.05 -14.05
CA SER A 946 9.14 -22.74 -13.91
C SER A 946 8.49 -21.83 -12.84
N ASN A 947 9.06 -20.64 -12.60
CA ASN A 947 8.53 -19.64 -11.66
C ASN A 947 7.19 -19.00 -12.08
N THR A 948 6.63 -19.38 -13.23
CA THR A 948 5.48 -18.73 -13.88
C THR A 948 4.39 -19.72 -14.31
N SER A 949 4.30 -20.88 -13.66
CA SER A 949 3.31 -21.91 -13.98
C SER A 949 2.76 -22.54 -12.71
N PHE A 950 1.45 -22.39 -12.51
CA PHE A 950 0.75 -22.88 -11.32
C PHE A 950 -0.46 -23.75 -11.68
N LYS A 951 -0.64 -24.81 -10.89
CA LYS A 951 -1.78 -25.73 -10.91
C LYS A 951 -2.41 -25.80 -9.51
N GLY A 952 -3.52 -26.49 -9.36
CA GLY A 952 -4.16 -26.71 -8.07
C GLY A 952 -4.77 -28.09 -7.95
N GLY A 953 -5.56 -28.26 -6.90
CA GLY A 953 -6.35 -29.46 -6.65
C GLY A 953 -7.18 -29.30 -5.39
N ILE A 954 -7.99 -30.32 -5.10
CA ILE A 954 -8.85 -30.40 -3.92
C ILE A 954 -8.41 -31.58 -3.06
N ILE A 955 -8.29 -31.34 -1.76
CA ILE A 955 -8.10 -32.37 -0.75
C ILE A 955 -9.44 -32.62 -0.06
N LEU A 956 -9.90 -33.87 -0.05
CA LEU A 956 -10.95 -34.35 0.83
C LEU A 956 -10.29 -35.10 1.99
N LEU A 957 -10.33 -34.52 3.19
CA LEU A 957 -9.84 -35.11 4.42
C LEU A 957 -10.97 -35.88 5.13
N GLY A 958 -10.67 -37.07 5.61
CA GLY A 958 -11.60 -37.92 6.35
C GLY A 958 -10.86 -38.85 7.32
N GLY A 959 -11.57 -39.85 7.81
CA GLY A 959 -11.04 -40.88 8.69
C GLY A 959 -10.17 -41.88 7.95
N LYS A 960 -10.42 -43.17 8.19
CA LYS A 960 -9.59 -44.24 7.67
C LYS A 960 -9.77 -44.41 6.16
N LYS A 961 -8.71 -44.80 5.44
CA LYS A 961 -8.77 -45.23 4.03
C LYS A 961 -8.60 -46.74 3.91
N ILE A 962 -9.56 -47.44 3.32
CA ILE A 962 -9.57 -48.91 3.15
C ILE A 962 -9.95 -49.23 1.71
N ASN A 963 -9.18 -50.08 1.01
CA ASN A 963 -9.42 -50.45 -0.39
C ASN A 963 -9.63 -49.24 -1.33
N ASN A 964 -8.87 -48.16 -1.09
CA ASN A 964 -8.95 -46.87 -1.79
C ASN A 964 -10.21 -46.01 -1.50
N ASN A 965 -11.17 -46.51 -0.72
CA ASN A 965 -12.32 -45.73 -0.23
C ASN A 965 -11.93 -44.96 1.04
N LEU A 966 -12.28 -43.68 1.12
CA LEU A 966 -12.04 -42.82 2.28
C LEU A 966 -13.31 -42.73 3.11
N TYR A 967 -13.27 -43.19 4.36
CA TYR A 967 -14.43 -43.23 5.25
C TYR A 967 -14.49 -41.99 6.15
N PRO A 968 -15.66 -41.68 6.74
CA PRO A 968 -15.85 -40.57 7.67
C PRO A 968 -14.90 -40.62 8.87
N PHE A 969 -14.68 -39.46 9.52
CA PHE A 969 -13.84 -39.39 10.73
C PHE A 969 -14.29 -40.32 11.85
N LYS A 970 -15.59 -40.58 12.02
CA LYS A 970 -16.11 -41.52 13.02
C LYS A 970 -15.69 -42.98 12.82
N ASN A 971 -15.25 -43.36 11.62
CA ASN A 971 -14.73 -44.70 11.33
C ASN A 971 -13.23 -44.86 11.67
N ALA A 972 -12.57 -43.78 12.10
CA ALA A 972 -11.20 -43.81 12.59
C ALA A 972 -11.14 -44.17 14.09
N SER A 973 -10.13 -44.93 14.50
CA SER A 973 -9.92 -45.25 15.91
C SER A 973 -9.19 -44.13 16.68
N SER A 974 -8.45 -43.29 15.95
CA SER A 974 -7.84 -42.05 16.43
C SER A 974 -7.41 -41.17 15.24
N VAL A 975 -6.98 -39.94 15.53
CA VAL A 975 -6.34 -39.03 14.56
C VAL A 975 -5.25 -39.67 13.71
N SER A 976 -4.57 -40.75 14.14
CA SER A 976 -3.52 -41.41 13.34
C SER A 976 -4.03 -42.16 12.11
N ASP A 977 -5.31 -42.56 12.11
CA ASP A 977 -5.94 -43.26 10.99
C ASP A 977 -6.42 -42.31 9.89
N TRP A 978 -6.50 -41.01 10.18
CA TRP A 978 -7.01 -40.01 9.22
C TRP A 978 -6.20 -40.02 7.94
N SER A 979 -6.90 -39.86 6.83
CA SER A 979 -6.34 -39.95 5.49
C SER A 979 -7.08 -38.98 4.57
N PHE A 980 -6.62 -38.88 3.34
CA PHE A 980 -7.23 -37.96 2.38
C PHE A 980 -7.23 -38.54 0.97
N ASN A 981 -8.12 -37.98 0.15
CA ASN A 981 -8.10 -38.11 -1.30
C ASN A 981 -7.67 -36.78 -1.91
N ASN A 982 -6.88 -36.85 -2.98
CA ASN A 982 -6.44 -35.69 -3.75
C ASN A 982 -7.04 -35.76 -5.16
N TYR A 983 -7.70 -34.68 -5.59
CA TYR A 983 -8.28 -34.52 -6.92
C TYR A 983 -7.60 -33.36 -7.64
N THR A 984 -6.95 -33.63 -8.77
CA THR A 984 -6.26 -32.60 -9.59
C THR A 984 -6.96 -32.29 -10.89
N SER A 985 -7.94 -33.11 -11.29
CA SER A 985 -8.70 -32.96 -12.52
C SER A 985 -10.02 -33.75 -12.45
N PHE A 986 -10.96 -33.39 -13.32
CA PHE A 986 -12.20 -34.13 -13.54
C PHE A 986 -12.29 -34.58 -15.00
N LYS A 987 -12.95 -35.71 -15.26
CA LYS A 987 -13.15 -36.23 -16.61
C LYS A 987 -14.19 -35.39 -17.35
N ILE A 988 -13.94 -35.16 -18.63
CA ILE A 988 -14.93 -34.64 -19.57
C ILE A 988 -15.54 -35.81 -20.34
N ASP A 989 -14.68 -36.69 -20.83
CA ASP A 989 -15.00 -37.96 -21.47
C ASP A 989 -13.92 -39.01 -21.14
N ASP A 990 -13.95 -40.18 -21.79
CA ASP A 990 -12.99 -41.27 -21.54
C ASP A 990 -11.53 -40.92 -21.91
N LYS A 991 -11.29 -39.84 -22.66
CA LYS A 991 -9.98 -39.43 -23.18
C LYS A 991 -9.52 -38.05 -22.68
N ASN A 992 -10.44 -37.18 -22.28
CA ASN A 992 -10.17 -35.78 -21.95
C ASN A 992 -10.50 -35.45 -20.49
N THR A 993 -9.67 -34.63 -19.87
CA THR A 993 -9.88 -34.10 -18.51
C THR A 993 -9.85 -32.58 -18.49
N VAL A 994 -10.53 -31.99 -17.51
CA VAL A 994 -10.37 -30.59 -17.12
C VAL A 994 -9.48 -30.55 -15.89
N ASP A 995 -8.31 -29.92 -16.02
CA ASP A 995 -7.36 -29.73 -14.93
C ASP A 995 -7.85 -28.65 -13.97
N ILE A 996 -7.56 -28.83 -12.67
CA ILE A 996 -7.86 -27.85 -11.64
C ILE A 996 -6.70 -26.84 -11.56
N ASN A 997 -7.01 -25.58 -11.82
CA ASN A 997 -6.11 -24.45 -11.57
C ASN A 997 -6.00 -24.15 -10.07
N PRO A 998 -5.06 -23.28 -9.62
CA PRO A 998 -4.94 -22.88 -8.21
C PRO A 998 -6.28 -22.60 -7.53
N VAL A 999 -6.53 -23.21 -6.37
CA VAL A 999 -7.75 -22.96 -5.57
C VAL A 999 -7.32 -22.26 -4.28
N THR A 1000 -7.68 -20.99 -4.15
CA THR A 1000 -7.39 -20.15 -2.99
C THR A 1000 -8.60 -19.93 -2.09
N THR A 1001 -9.81 -20.03 -2.64
CA THR A 1001 -11.09 -19.90 -1.91
C THR A 1001 -11.49 -21.19 -1.21
N LYS A 1002 -12.50 -21.10 -0.35
CA LYS A 1002 -13.14 -22.24 0.30
C LYS A 1002 -13.82 -23.18 -0.71
N VAL A 1003 -13.85 -24.47 -0.37
CA VAL A 1003 -14.67 -25.50 -1.03
C VAL A 1003 -15.94 -25.70 -0.20
N GLU A 1004 -17.10 -25.46 -0.80
CA GLU A 1004 -18.38 -25.55 -0.11
C GLU A 1004 -19.13 -26.84 -0.41
N PHE A 1005 -19.65 -27.47 0.63
CA PHE A 1005 -20.60 -28.57 0.52
C PHE A 1005 -22.03 -28.01 0.50
N MET A 1006 -22.87 -28.50 -0.39
CA MET A 1006 -24.28 -28.11 -0.41
C MET A 1006 -25.15 -29.24 -0.95
N LYS A 1007 -26.32 -29.42 -0.33
CA LYS A 1007 -27.39 -30.26 -0.87
C LYS A 1007 -28.18 -29.44 -1.89
N CYS A 1008 -28.29 -29.97 -3.10
CA CYS A 1008 -28.88 -29.37 -4.27
C CYS A 1008 -29.85 -30.37 -4.90
N PHE A 1009 -31.15 -30.05 -4.91
CA PHE A 1009 -32.21 -30.99 -5.32
C PHE A 1009 -32.07 -32.38 -4.68
N ASP A 1010 -31.92 -32.38 -3.35
CA ASP A 1010 -31.72 -33.57 -2.52
C ASP A 1010 -30.47 -34.41 -2.79
N ARG A 1011 -29.51 -33.86 -3.53
CA ARG A 1011 -28.22 -34.48 -3.81
C ARG A 1011 -27.05 -33.63 -3.32
N TRP A 1012 -25.97 -34.27 -2.89
CA TRP A 1012 -24.77 -33.56 -2.44
C TRP A 1012 -23.82 -33.16 -3.56
N TYR A 1013 -23.25 -31.96 -3.43
CA TYR A 1013 -22.27 -31.38 -4.33
C TYR A 1013 -21.14 -30.70 -3.56
N ILE A 1014 -19.97 -30.60 -4.18
CA ILE A 1014 -18.95 -29.61 -3.84
C ILE A 1014 -18.93 -28.49 -4.87
N TYR A 1015 -18.73 -27.26 -4.39
CA TYR A 1015 -18.62 -26.06 -5.20
C TYR A 1015 -17.33 -25.32 -4.88
N PHE A 1016 -16.59 -24.92 -5.91
CA PHE A 1016 -15.36 -24.15 -5.77
C PHE A 1016 -15.02 -23.45 -7.09
N GLY A 1017 -14.27 -22.35 -7.01
CA GLY A 1017 -13.69 -21.67 -8.16
C GLY A 1017 -12.16 -21.67 -8.11
N THR A 1018 -11.53 -21.41 -9.25
CA THR A 1018 -10.07 -21.33 -9.33
C THR A 1018 -9.59 -19.89 -9.52
N GLY A 1019 -8.38 -19.60 -9.05
CA GLY A 1019 -7.68 -18.35 -9.20
C GLY A 1019 -6.71 -18.07 -8.06
N ARG A 1020 -5.70 -17.25 -8.34
CA ARG A 1020 -4.80 -16.66 -7.32
C ARG A 1020 -4.43 -15.22 -7.69
N TRP A 1021 -4.25 -14.36 -6.69
CA TRP A 1021 -3.86 -12.96 -6.92
C TRP A 1021 -3.11 -12.36 -5.73
N PHE A 1022 -1.86 -12.80 -5.52
CA PHE A 1022 -1.02 -12.35 -4.41
C PHE A 1022 -0.12 -11.15 -4.74
N LYS A 1023 -0.01 -10.81 -6.02
CA LYS A 1023 0.63 -9.58 -6.52
C LYS A 1023 -0.12 -9.05 -7.76
N LYS A 1024 0.05 -7.77 -8.10
CA LYS A 1024 -0.77 -7.09 -9.12
C LYS A 1024 -0.71 -7.74 -10.51
N ASP A 1025 0.43 -8.31 -10.89
CA ASP A 1025 0.68 -9.00 -12.17
C ASP A 1025 0.54 -10.54 -12.08
N ASP A 1026 -0.12 -11.08 -11.05
CA ASP A 1026 -0.29 -12.54 -10.85
C ASP A 1026 -1.34 -13.12 -11.82
N ASP A 1027 -0.87 -13.57 -13.00
CA ASP A 1027 -1.69 -14.23 -14.05
C ASP A 1027 -1.08 -15.54 -14.59
N TRP A 1028 -0.40 -16.28 -13.71
CA TRP A 1028 0.44 -17.43 -14.05
C TRP A 1028 -0.28 -18.78 -14.08
N GLU A 1029 -1.60 -18.81 -14.07
CA GLU A 1029 -2.36 -20.03 -14.26
C GLU A 1029 -2.18 -20.57 -15.68
N VAL A 1030 -1.96 -21.88 -15.81
CA VAL A 1030 -1.68 -22.54 -17.10
C VAL A 1030 -2.89 -22.45 -18.03
N ASN A 1031 -4.09 -22.70 -17.50
CA ASN A 1031 -5.35 -22.67 -18.23
C ASN A 1031 -6.21 -21.49 -17.80
N ARG A 1032 -7.35 -21.29 -18.48
CA ARG A 1032 -8.41 -20.39 -17.98
C ARG A 1032 -8.87 -20.86 -16.60
N ASN A 1033 -9.19 -19.92 -15.72
CA ASN A 1033 -9.80 -20.25 -14.44
C ASN A 1033 -11.24 -20.73 -14.63
N THR A 1034 -11.74 -21.48 -13.66
CA THR A 1034 -12.93 -22.28 -13.83
C THR A 1034 -13.75 -22.31 -12.55
N LEU A 1035 -15.07 -22.28 -12.68
CA LEU A 1035 -16.02 -22.59 -11.60
C LEU A 1035 -16.48 -24.04 -11.75
N PHE A 1036 -16.62 -24.76 -10.63
CA PHE A 1036 -17.02 -26.16 -10.62
C PHE A 1036 -18.23 -26.40 -9.71
N GLY A 1037 -19.10 -27.33 -10.15
CA GLY A 1037 -20.09 -28.00 -9.31
C GLY A 1037 -20.02 -29.50 -9.54
N VAL A 1038 -19.52 -30.23 -8.54
CA VAL A 1038 -19.23 -31.67 -8.68
C VAL A 1038 -20.12 -32.47 -7.73
N PRO A 1039 -21.04 -33.30 -8.25
CA PRO A 1039 -21.89 -34.15 -7.42
C PRO A 1039 -21.11 -35.31 -6.84
N PHE A 1040 -21.59 -35.82 -5.72
CA PHE A 1040 -21.15 -37.07 -5.14
C PHE A 1040 -22.31 -37.85 -4.55
N ASP A 1041 -22.11 -39.16 -4.44
CA ASP A 1041 -23.05 -40.08 -3.82
C ASP A 1041 -22.46 -40.65 -2.53
N ILE A 1042 -23.35 -40.94 -1.58
CA ILE A 1042 -22.99 -41.71 -0.39
C ILE A 1042 -23.20 -43.20 -0.72
N LYS A 1043 -22.10 -43.94 -0.81
CA LYS A 1043 -22.11 -45.39 -1.00
C LYS A 1043 -21.93 -46.11 0.33
N SER A 1044 -22.21 -47.41 0.35
CA SER A 1044 -22.03 -48.24 1.53
C SER A 1044 -21.38 -49.56 1.14
N ASP A 1045 -20.44 -50.01 1.95
CA ASP A 1045 -19.89 -51.36 1.90
C ASP A 1045 -19.80 -51.95 3.32
N ASN A 1046 -19.14 -53.10 3.46
CA ASN A 1046 -19.02 -53.80 4.75
C ASN A 1046 -18.25 -53.01 5.82
N ASN A 1047 -17.52 -51.95 5.45
CA ASN A 1047 -16.76 -51.11 6.37
C ASN A 1047 -17.50 -49.80 6.74
N GLY A 1048 -18.61 -49.50 6.08
CA GLY A 1048 -19.45 -48.34 6.37
C GLY A 1048 -19.84 -47.51 5.15
N GLN A 1049 -20.35 -46.30 5.41
CA GLN A 1049 -20.68 -45.33 4.38
C GLN A 1049 -19.45 -44.53 3.96
N TYR A 1050 -19.38 -44.13 2.69
CA TYR A 1050 -18.30 -43.29 2.16
C TYR A 1050 -18.75 -42.44 0.97
N ILE A 1051 -18.05 -41.32 0.75
CA ILE A 1051 -18.26 -40.44 -0.43
C ILE A 1051 -17.64 -41.07 -1.68
N ASP A 1052 -18.43 -41.16 -2.75
CA ASP A 1052 -17.97 -41.45 -4.10
C ASP A 1052 -18.25 -40.26 -5.03
N PHE A 1053 -17.19 -39.53 -5.37
CA PHE A 1053 -17.30 -38.40 -6.30
C PHE A 1053 -17.59 -38.87 -7.71
N ILE A 1054 -18.51 -38.17 -8.34
CA ILE A 1054 -18.77 -38.41 -9.75
C ILE A 1054 -17.78 -37.58 -10.55
N THR A 1055 -16.81 -38.29 -11.13
CA THR A 1055 -15.67 -37.64 -11.76
C THR A 1055 -15.97 -37.06 -13.14
N THR A 1056 -17.15 -37.30 -13.71
CA THR A 1056 -17.51 -36.82 -15.05
C THR A 1056 -18.18 -35.45 -14.96
N THR A 1057 -17.71 -34.51 -15.78
CA THR A 1057 -18.15 -33.12 -15.79
C THR A 1057 -18.39 -32.62 -17.22
N GLN A 1058 -19.36 -31.73 -17.38
CA GLN A 1058 -19.69 -31.11 -18.66
C GLN A 1058 -19.24 -29.63 -18.70
N ASN A 1059 -18.70 -29.20 -19.83
CA ASN A 1059 -18.42 -27.78 -20.08
C ASN A 1059 -19.73 -27.03 -20.37
N VAL A 1060 -20.15 -26.18 -19.44
CA VAL A 1060 -21.35 -25.33 -19.57
C VAL A 1060 -21.00 -23.85 -19.65
N THR A 1061 -19.79 -23.53 -20.12
CA THR A 1061 -19.39 -22.14 -20.45
C THR A 1061 -20.38 -21.54 -21.46
N ASP A 1062 -20.72 -22.31 -22.49
CA ASP A 1062 -21.89 -22.06 -23.34
C ASP A 1062 -23.12 -22.68 -22.69
N GLU A 1063 -24.14 -21.85 -22.44
CA GLU A 1063 -25.37 -22.25 -21.77
C GLU A 1063 -26.17 -23.29 -22.57
N SER A 1064 -26.03 -23.33 -23.90
CA SER A 1064 -26.71 -24.32 -24.74
C SER A 1064 -26.31 -25.77 -24.40
N ASN A 1065 -25.13 -25.97 -23.83
CA ASN A 1065 -24.63 -27.28 -23.39
C ASN A 1065 -25.30 -27.80 -22.11
N VAL A 1066 -26.06 -26.96 -21.39
CA VAL A 1066 -26.81 -27.35 -20.19
C VAL A 1066 -27.85 -28.42 -20.51
N SER A 1067 -28.39 -28.41 -21.73
CA SER A 1067 -29.36 -29.41 -22.21
C SER A 1067 -28.88 -30.86 -22.05
N ASN A 1068 -27.57 -31.11 -22.18
CA ASN A 1068 -26.99 -32.44 -22.00
C ASN A 1068 -27.14 -32.93 -20.55
N ILE A 1069 -26.99 -32.04 -19.57
CA ILE A 1069 -27.20 -32.33 -18.13
C ILE A 1069 -28.69 -32.52 -17.84
N CYS A 1070 -29.54 -31.72 -18.49
CA CYS A 1070 -30.99 -31.75 -18.33
C CYS A 1070 -31.67 -33.03 -18.86
N THR A 1071 -30.98 -33.79 -19.71
CA THR A 1071 -31.51 -35.03 -20.31
C THR A 1071 -30.85 -36.30 -19.77
N SER A 1072 -29.72 -36.18 -19.08
CA SER A 1072 -28.97 -37.35 -18.62
C SER A 1072 -29.54 -37.87 -17.30
N SER A 1073 -30.07 -39.09 -17.29
CA SER A 1073 -30.37 -39.81 -16.03
C SER A 1073 -29.10 -40.16 -15.25
N SER A 1074 -27.92 -39.99 -15.87
CA SER A 1074 -26.62 -40.10 -15.24
C SER A 1074 -26.22 -38.79 -14.56
N SER A 1075 -25.78 -38.94 -13.33
CA SER A 1075 -25.19 -37.94 -12.47
C SER A 1075 -23.94 -37.31 -13.08
N ILE A 1076 -24.02 -36.13 -13.71
CA ILE A 1076 -22.84 -35.47 -14.31
C ILE A 1076 -22.65 -34.11 -13.60
N GLY A 1077 -21.40 -33.77 -13.26
CA GLY A 1077 -21.06 -32.44 -12.74
C GLY A 1077 -20.89 -31.40 -13.85
N TRP A 1078 -20.56 -30.18 -13.49
CA TRP A 1078 -20.40 -29.10 -14.45
C TRP A 1078 -19.19 -28.23 -14.16
N TYR A 1079 -18.69 -27.58 -15.21
CA TYR A 1079 -17.68 -26.54 -15.08
C TYR A 1079 -17.90 -25.39 -16.07
N ILE A 1080 -17.50 -24.18 -15.67
CA ILE A 1080 -17.60 -22.95 -16.46
C ILE A 1080 -16.22 -22.31 -16.55
N ASN A 1081 -15.69 -22.12 -17.76
CA ASN A 1081 -14.45 -21.37 -17.97
C ASN A 1081 -14.71 -19.86 -17.84
N LEU A 1082 -13.99 -19.21 -16.93
CA LEU A 1082 -13.98 -17.76 -16.71
C LEU A 1082 -13.23 -17.02 -17.82
N ASP A 1083 -13.49 -15.74 -18.00
CA ASP A 1083 -12.99 -14.94 -19.12
C ASP A 1083 -11.44 -14.94 -19.19
N PRO A 1084 -10.84 -15.06 -20.39
CA PRO A 1084 -9.40 -14.95 -20.55
C PRO A 1084 -8.91 -13.52 -20.29
N ALA A 1085 -7.59 -13.37 -20.17
CA ALA A 1085 -6.94 -12.06 -20.16
C ALA A 1085 -7.27 -11.28 -21.45
N ASP A 1086 -7.40 -9.97 -21.34
CA ASP A 1086 -7.69 -9.06 -22.44
C ASP A 1086 -6.69 -7.91 -22.44
N SER A 1087 -5.79 -7.92 -23.43
CA SER A 1087 -4.74 -6.92 -23.58
C SER A 1087 -5.27 -5.54 -23.95
N ASN A 1088 -6.46 -5.44 -24.59
CA ASN A 1088 -7.02 -4.15 -25.00
C ASN A 1088 -7.55 -3.36 -23.80
N THR A 1089 -8.02 -4.07 -22.77
CA THR A 1089 -8.52 -3.49 -21.52
C THR A 1089 -7.53 -3.66 -20.36
N TYR A 1090 -6.29 -4.09 -20.65
CA TYR A 1090 -5.25 -4.43 -19.68
C TYR A 1090 -5.71 -5.36 -18.55
N SER A 1091 -6.77 -6.14 -18.77
CA SER A 1091 -7.39 -6.97 -17.76
C SER A 1091 -6.75 -8.35 -17.74
N LEU A 1092 -6.39 -8.85 -16.56
CA LEU A 1092 -5.88 -10.22 -16.37
C LEU A 1092 -7.01 -11.25 -16.55
N LYS A 1093 -6.71 -12.56 -16.42
CA LYS A 1093 -7.75 -13.59 -16.44
C LYS A 1093 -8.74 -13.34 -15.31
N GLU A 1094 -10.02 -13.58 -15.57
CA GLU A 1094 -11.01 -13.62 -14.50
C GLU A 1094 -10.71 -14.81 -13.57
N LYS A 1095 -10.93 -14.59 -12.27
CA LYS A 1095 -10.56 -15.49 -11.16
C LYS A 1095 -11.69 -15.51 -10.14
N ASN A 1096 -11.87 -16.62 -9.44
CA ASN A 1096 -12.68 -16.64 -8.22
C ASN A 1096 -11.73 -16.45 -7.02
N LEU A 1097 -11.88 -15.32 -6.32
CA LEU A 1097 -11.07 -14.94 -5.16
C LEU A 1097 -11.90 -14.82 -3.88
N SER A 1098 -13.23 -14.94 -4.00
CA SER A 1098 -14.18 -14.92 -2.90
C SER A 1098 -14.85 -16.27 -2.72
N ASP A 1099 -15.07 -16.65 -1.47
CA ASP A 1099 -15.72 -17.92 -1.12
C ASP A 1099 -17.13 -18.01 -1.74
N PRO A 1100 -17.55 -19.20 -2.24
CA PRO A 1100 -18.90 -19.40 -2.78
C PRO A 1100 -19.99 -19.20 -1.72
N VAL A 1101 -21.16 -18.73 -2.13
CA VAL A 1101 -22.32 -18.53 -1.24
C VAL A 1101 -23.36 -19.61 -1.50
N VAL A 1102 -23.56 -20.49 -0.52
CA VAL A 1102 -24.60 -21.53 -0.53
C VAL A 1102 -25.98 -20.93 -0.21
N THR A 1103 -27.04 -21.44 -0.83
CA THR A 1103 -28.42 -20.96 -0.60
C THR A 1103 -29.38 -22.12 -0.35
N THR A 1104 -30.52 -21.86 0.30
CA THR A 1104 -31.57 -22.88 0.48
C THR A 1104 -32.49 -23.04 -0.75
N GLN A 1105 -32.28 -22.24 -1.81
CA GLN A 1105 -33.16 -22.17 -2.98
C GLN A 1105 -32.68 -23.06 -4.13
N ASN A 1106 -31.77 -24.01 -3.88
CA ASN A 1106 -31.08 -24.77 -4.92
C ASN A 1106 -30.32 -23.86 -5.93
N LEU A 1107 -29.73 -22.78 -5.41
CA LEU A 1107 -28.84 -21.88 -6.15
C LEU A 1107 -27.48 -21.83 -5.48
N ILE A 1108 -26.43 -21.70 -6.28
CA ILE A 1108 -25.07 -21.41 -5.82
C ILE A 1108 -24.64 -20.08 -6.42
N ILE A 1109 -24.06 -19.21 -5.59
CA ILE A 1109 -23.61 -17.89 -6.03
C ILE A 1109 -22.08 -17.84 -5.95
N PHE A 1110 -21.45 -17.37 -7.02
CA PHE A 1110 -20.01 -17.11 -7.07
C PHE A 1110 -19.75 -15.62 -7.33
N THR A 1111 -18.78 -15.06 -6.62
CA THR A 1111 -18.26 -13.71 -6.91
C THR A 1111 -16.89 -13.85 -7.57
N THR A 1112 -16.75 -13.35 -8.79
CA THR A 1112 -15.51 -13.44 -9.56
C THR A 1112 -14.96 -12.07 -9.88
N THR A 1113 -13.63 -11.97 -9.97
CA THR A 1113 -12.93 -10.72 -10.27
C THR A 1113 -12.03 -10.92 -11.48
N LYS A 1114 -12.04 -9.93 -12.37
CA LYS A 1114 -11.08 -9.74 -13.45
C LYS A 1114 -10.11 -8.63 -13.01
N PRO A 1115 -8.93 -8.96 -12.46
CA PRO A 1115 -7.99 -7.96 -11.98
C PRO A 1115 -7.49 -7.04 -13.10
N ASN A 1116 -7.16 -5.79 -12.75
CA ASN A 1116 -6.59 -4.85 -13.69
C ASN A 1116 -5.05 -4.92 -13.66
N GLY A 1117 -4.45 -5.29 -14.79
CA GLY A 1117 -3.00 -5.33 -14.99
C GLY A 1117 -2.39 -3.97 -15.36
N ASP A 1118 -3.20 -2.93 -15.55
CA ASP A 1118 -2.75 -1.55 -15.74
C ASP A 1118 -2.14 -0.99 -14.44
N LEU A 1119 -1.00 -0.32 -14.55
CA LEU A 1119 -0.36 0.41 -13.46
C LEU A 1119 -1.32 1.46 -12.85
N CYS A 1120 -2.14 2.08 -13.68
CA CYS A 1120 -3.14 3.05 -13.25
C CYS A 1120 -4.49 2.44 -12.92
N GLY A 1121 -4.66 1.15 -13.19
CA GLY A 1121 -5.85 0.39 -12.86
C GLY A 1121 -6.07 0.30 -11.36
N PHE A 1122 -7.23 0.79 -10.91
CA PHE A 1122 -7.73 0.52 -9.57
C PHE A 1122 -8.37 -0.87 -9.51
N GLY A 1123 -7.90 -1.71 -8.57
CA GLY A 1123 -8.45 -3.04 -8.30
C GLY A 1123 -8.62 -3.93 -9.54
N GLY A 1124 -9.88 -4.24 -9.84
CA GLY A 1124 -10.32 -5.01 -11.00
C GLY A 1124 -11.80 -4.75 -11.26
N ASN A 1125 -12.42 -5.57 -12.09
CA ASN A 1125 -13.87 -5.59 -12.24
C ASN A 1125 -14.41 -6.88 -11.65
N THR A 1126 -15.49 -6.81 -10.89
CA THR A 1126 -16.12 -7.94 -10.22
C THR A 1126 -17.51 -8.19 -10.77
N ARG A 1127 -17.92 -9.44 -10.87
CA ARG A 1127 -19.29 -9.82 -11.23
C ARG A 1127 -19.78 -10.98 -10.37
N VAL A 1128 -21.09 -11.14 -10.35
CA VAL A 1128 -21.79 -12.16 -9.56
C VAL A 1128 -22.42 -13.15 -10.52
N TRP A 1129 -22.16 -14.44 -10.27
CA TRP A 1129 -22.80 -15.56 -10.94
C TRP A 1129 -23.88 -16.11 -10.03
N THR A 1130 -25.12 -16.18 -10.51
CA THR A 1130 -26.20 -16.90 -9.82
C THR A 1130 -26.55 -18.10 -10.66
N LEU A 1131 -26.23 -19.29 -10.17
CA LEU A 1131 -26.30 -20.52 -10.96
C LEU A 1131 -27.30 -21.50 -10.33
N ASN A 1132 -28.02 -22.23 -11.17
CA ASN A 1132 -28.66 -23.45 -10.72
C ASN A 1132 -27.59 -24.44 -10.23
N CYS A 1133 -27.70 -24.85 -8.98
CA CYS A 1133 -26.63 -25.60 -8.32
C CYS A 1133 -26.34 -26.94 -9.02
N ALA A 1134 -27.33 -27.59 -9.65
CA ALA A 1134 -27.16 -28.91 -10.26
C ALA A 1134 -26.58 -28.84 -11.66
N THR A 1135 -26.84 -27.76 -12.41
CA THR A 1135 -26.56 -27.68 -13.84
C THR A 1135 -25.50 -26.64 -14.22
N GLY A 1136 -25.24 -25.66 -13.34
CA GLY A 1136 -24.43 -24.49 -13.66
C GLY A 1136 -25.09 -23.54 -14.68
N GLY A 1137 -26.34 -23.81 -15.05
CA GLY A 1137 -27.12 -23.02 -16.01
C GLY A 1137 -27.93 -21.90 -15.37
N LEU A 1138 -28.99 -21.47 -16.06
CA LEU A 1138 -29.92 -20.45 -15.57
C LEU A 1138 -30.53 -20.82 -14.22
N PRO A 1139 -30.74 -19.84 -13.31
CA PRO A 1139 -31.40 -20.07 -12.02
C PRO A 1139 -32.75 -20.79 -12.13
N SER A 1140 -33.52 -20.54 -13.19
CA SER A 1140 -34.82 -21.18 -13.43
C SER A 1140 -34.75 -22.71 -13.58
N GLY A 1141 -33.60 -23.28 -13.96
CA GLY A 1141 -33.45 -24.71 -14.18
C GLY A 1141 -33.72 -25.17 -15.63
N CYS A 1142 -33.93 -26.47 -15.82
CA CYS A 1142 -34.05 -27.11 -17.14
C CYS A 1142 -35.46 -27.05 -17.73
N ARG A 1143 -35.58 -26.93 -19.07
CA ARG A 1143 -36.88 -27.03 -19.75
C ARG A 1143 -37.48 -28.44 -19.56
N GLY A 1144 -38.65 -28.57 -18.94
CA GLY A 1144 -39.38 -29.85 -18.74
C GLY A 1144 -39.34 -30.44 -17.32
N ASP A 1145 -39.54 -29.61 -16.30
CA ASP A 1145 -39.71 -29.97 -14.88
C ASP A 1145 -38.49 -30.51 -14.10
N LEU A 1146 -37.34 -30.77 -14.73
CA LEU A 1146 -36.11 -31.17 -14.03
C LEU A 1146 -35.33 -29.96 -13.47
N TYR A 1147 -34.81 -30.10 -12.24
CA TYR A 1147 -34.01 -29.09 -11.53
C TYR A 1147 -34.66 -27.68 -11.52
N GLN A 1148 -35.98 -27.60 -11.45
CA GLN A 1148 -36.72 -26.34 -11.46
C GLN A 1148 -36.65 -25.62 -10.11
N VAL A 1149 -36.31 -24.33 -10.12
CA VAL A 1149 -36.34 -23.47 -8.93
C VAL A 1149 -37.62 -22.63 -8.97
N SER A 1150 -38.47 -22.79 -7.94
CA SER A 1150 -39.83 -22.21 -7.93
C SER A 1150 -39.89 -20.74 -7.50
N ASN A 1151 -38.88 -20.25 -6.77
CA ASN A 1151 -38.76 -18.84 -6.41
C ASN A 1151 -37.27 -18.48 -6.30
N VAL A 1152 -36.85 -17.43 -7.00
CA VAL A 1152 -35.49 -16.86 -6.91
C VAL A 1152 -35.61 -15.52 -6.20
N ALA A 1153 -35.29 -15.50 -4.92
CA ALA A 1153 -35.51 -14.33 -4.09
C ALA A 1153 -34.36 -14.09 -3.10
N GLY A 1154 -33.78 -12.90 -3.13
CA GLY A 1154 -32.80 -12.45 -2.14
C GLY A 1154 -31.96 -11.28 -2.62
N THR A 1155 -31.25 -10.66 -1.69
CA THR A 1155 -30.28 -9.60 -1.97
C THR A 1155 -28.90 -10.07 -1.53
N LEU A 1156 -27.92 -9.98 -2.43
CA LEU A 1156 -26.52 -10.12 -2.11
C LEU A 1156 -25.93 -8.75 -1.82
N LEU A 1157 -25.29 -8.58 -0.66
CA LEU A 1157 -24.57 -7.36 -0.32
C LEU A 1157 -23.11 -7.51 -0.73
N LEU A 1158 -22.75 -6.92 -1.87
CA LEU A 1158 -21.42 -7.01 -2.44
C LEU A 1158 -20.61 -5.75 -2.09
N GLN A 1159 -19.73 -5.85 -1.10
CA GLN A 1159 -18.77 -4.79 -0.82
C GLN A 1159 -17.53 -4.94 -1.71
N LEU A 1160 -17.09 -3.83 -2.29
CA LEU A 1160 -15.94 -3.79 -3.20
C LEU A 1160 -14.82 -2.90 -2.67
N SER A 1161 -13.65 -3.03 -3.28
CA SER A 1161 -12.45 -2.32 -2.86
C SER A 1161 -12.60 -0.81 -2.91
N GLY A 1162 -13.53 -0.24 -3.68
CA GLY A 1162 -13.84 1.20 -3.63
C GLY A 1162 -14.54 1.67 -2.34
N SER A 1163 -14.74 0.77 -1.36
CA SER A 1163 -15.57 0.97 -0.15
C SER A 1163 -17.07 1.14 -0.46
N ASN A 1164 -17.48 0.92 -1.71
CA ASN A 1164 -18.87 0.91 -2.11
C ASN A 1164 -19.53 -0.44 -1.80
N ILE A 1165 -20.80 -0.41 -1.40
CA ILE A 1165 -21.66 -1.59 -1.22
C ILE A 1165 -22.67 -1.60 -2.36
N GLN A 1166 -22.70 -2.71 -3.10
CA GLN A 1166 -23.70 -2.98 -4.14
C GLN A 1166 -24.77 -3.91 -3.58
N GLU A 1167 -26.02 -3.44 -3.54
CA GLU A 1167 -27.18 -4.26 -3.19
C GLU A 1167 -27.70 -4.96 -4.46
N ILE A 1168 -27.44 -6.25 -4.59
CA ILE A 1168 -27.73 -7.01 -5.82
C ILE A 1168 -28.92 -7.94 -5.58
N ASN A 1169 -30.07 -7.61 -6.15
CA ASN A 1169 -31.22 -8.52 -6.17
C ASN A 1169 -30.96 -9.66 -7.17
N ILE A 1170 -30.87 -10.89 -6.68
CA ILE A 1170 -30.54 -12.06 -7.51
C ILE A 1170 -31.66 -12.43 -8.49
N ALA A 1171 -32.90 -11.99 -8.25
CA ALA A 1171 -34.02 -12.18 -9.19
C ALA A 1171 -33.75 -11.44 -10.52
N ASN A 1172 -33.17 -10.23 -10.45
CA ASN A 1172 -32.82 -9.45 -11.64
C ASN A 1172 -31.75 -10.14 -12.50
N ILE A 1173 -30.83 -10.88 -11.86
CA ILE A 1173 -29.84 -11.70 -12.56
C ILE A 1173 -30.54 -12.87 -13.24
N ALA A 1174 -31.44 -13.55 -12.53
CA ALA A 1174 -32.20 -14.68 -13.07
C ALA A 1174 -33.08 -14.30 -14.27
N ASP A 1175 -33.63 -13.08 -14.29
CA ASP A 1175 -34.44 -12.59 -15.41
C ASP A 1175 -33.61 -12.27 -16.67
N THR A 1176 -32.33 -11.95 -16.50
CA THR A 1176 -31.43 -11.54 -17.59
C THR A 1176 -30.47 -12.64 -18.03
N GLY A 1177 -30.32 -13.70 -17.23
CA GLY A 1177 -29.46 -14.84 -17.51
C GLY A 1177 -28.98 -15.52 -16.23
N ARG A 1178 -27.65 -15.62 -16.06
CA ARG A 1178 -27.01 -16.24 -14.88
C ARG A 1178 -25.83 -15.44 -14.32
N VAL A 1179 -25.58 -14.24 -14.86
CA VAL A 1179 -24.42 -13.39 -14.53
C VAL A 1179 -24.86 -11.93 -14.46
N SER A 1180 -24.34 -11.18 -13.48
CA SER A 1180 -24.55 -9.74 -13.39
C SER A 1180 -23.69 -8.96 -14.40
N ASN A 1181 -23.94 -7.64 -14.47
CA ASN A 1181 -22.98 -6.70 -15.05
C ASN A 1181 -21.69 -6.65 -14.22
N TRP A 1182 -20.64 -6.06 -14.79
CA TRP A 1182 -19.40 -5.77 -14.09
C TRP A 1182 -19.55 -4.58 -13.13
N TYR A 1183 -19.07 -4.77 -11.90
CA TYR A 1183 -18.94 -3.74 -10.87
C TYR A 1183 -17.45 -3.43 -10.64
N LYS A 1184 -17.10 -2.16 -10.53
CA LYS A 1184 -15.69 -1.74 -10.36
C LYS A 1184 -15.20 -2.00 -8.94
N GLY A 1185 -14.04 -2.62 -8.80
CA GLY A 1185 -13.39 -2.99 -7.54
C GLY A 1185 -13.29 -4.50 -7.31
N THR A 1186 -12.61 -4.89 -6.24
CA THR A 1186 -12.41 -6.30 -5.82
C THR A 1186 -13.17 -6.59 -4.52
N PRO A 1187 -13.88 -7.72 -4.40
CA PRO A 1187 -14.58 -8.13 -3.18
C PRO A 1187 -13.61 -8.64 -2.11
N PRO A 1188 -14.05 -8.76 -0.85
CA PRO A 1188 -13.31 -9.49 0.18
C PRO A 1188 -13.16 -10.98 -0.19
N GLU A 1189 -12.20 -11.66 0.42
CA GLU A 1189 -12.00 -13.10 0.22
C GLU A 1189 -13.19 -13.92 0.75
N GLY A 1190 -13.87 -13.42 1.79
CA GLY A 1190 -15.02 -14.09 2.39
C GLY A 1190 -16.25 -14.12 1.48
N ALA A 1191 -17.15 -15.05 1.76
CA ALA A 1191 -18.45 -15.11 1.13
C ALA A 1191 -19.22 -13.81 1.36
N SER A 1192 -19.78 -13.22 0.30
CA SER A 1192 -20.57 -12.00 0.43
C SER A 1192 -21.88 -12.28 1.19
N PRO A 1193 -22.32 -11.44 2.13
CA PRO A 1193 -23.56 -11.65 2.85
C PRO A 1193 -24.75 -11.77 1.89
N PHE A 1194 -25.50 -12.86 1.99
CA PHE A 1194 -26.70 -13.11 1.21
C PHE A 1194 -27.93 -13.15 2.11
N ILE A 1195 -28.89 -12.29 1.78
CA ILE A 1195 -30.12 -12.10 2.54
C ILE A 1195 -31.27 -12.68 1.74
N GLN A 1196 -31.74 -13.85 2.15
CA GLN A 1196 -32.89 -14.51 1.53
C GLN A 1196 -34.21 -13.89 2.00
N TYR A 1197 -35.14 -13.57 1.09
CA TYR A 1197 -36.49 -13.14 1.48
C TYR A 1197 -37.27 -14.31 2.06
N GLY A 1198 -37.82 -14.13 3.26
CA GLY A 1198 -38.49 -15.22 3.98
C GLY A 1198 -39.71 -15.72 3.23
N ASN A 1199 -39.70 -16.98 2.79
CA ASN A 1199 -40.93 -17.75 2.71
C ASN A 1199 -41.31 -18.08 4.15
N ARG A 1200 -42.48 -17.65 4.62
CA ARG A 1200 -43.04 -18.07 5.92
C ARG A 1200 -43.13 -19.59 5.98
N ARG A 1201 -42.10 -20.25 6.48
CA ARG A 1201 -42.13 -21.62 6.98
C ARG A 1201 -41.35 -21.63 8.28
N GLY A 1202 -42.09 -21.53 9.39
CA GLY A 1202 -41.52 -21.75 10.70
C GLY A 1202 -41.02 -23.19 10.79
N GLU A 1203 -39.75 -23.37 11.13
CA GLU A 1203 -39.30 -24.61 11.73
C GLU A 1203 -39.87 -24.68 13.15
N ILE A 1204 -40.55 -25.78 13.45
CA ILE A 1204 -40.98 -26.11 14.80
C ILE A 1204 -39.71 -26.40 15.60
N ILE A 1205 -39.29 -25.46 16.45
CA ILE A 1205 -38.29 -25.71 17.49
C ILE A 1205 -38.99 -26.58 18.54
N LEU A 1206 -38.71 -27.88 18.51
CA LEU A 1206 -39.14 -28.81 19.55
C LEU A 1206 -38.24 -28.56 20.78
N TRP A 1207 -38.74 -27.75 21.71
CA TRP A 1207 -38.15 -27.55 23.03
C TRP A 1207 -38.33 -28.85 23.82
N ILE A 1208 -37.25 -29.59 24.12
CA ILE A 1208 -37.28 -30.65 25.14
C ILE A 1208 -36.50 -30.12 26.34
N GLU A 1209 -37.29 -29.78 27.36
CA GLU A 1209 -36.89 -29.40 28.70
C GLU A 1209 -36.25 -30.60 29.43
N LYS A 1210 -35.03 -30.45 29.95
CA LYS A 1210 -34.63 -31.04 31.23
C LYS A 1210 -33.47 -30.32 31.89
#